data_AF-A0A830HCB8-F1
#
_entry.id   AF-A0A830HCB8-F1
#
_cell.length_a   1.000
_cell.length_b   1.000
_cell.length_c   1.000
_cell.angle_alpha   90.00
_cell.angle_beta   90.00
_cell.angle_gamma   90.00
#
_symmetry.space_group_name_H-M   'P 1'
#
loop_
_entity.id
_entity.type
_entity.pdbx_description
1 polymer ?
#
loop_
_entity_poly.entity_id
_entity_poly.type
_entity_poly.pdbx_seq_one_letter_code
_entity_poly.pdbx_strand_id
1 'polypeptide(L)'
;MSTPVSLCSSFVKGTGGPVLRASRSLPVQHANRRRGVQTKAVFERFTERAIKSVMLAQSEARMAGKTEVCTDDLLLGLIAESAKASNGFADTGLTLEAAREARAKVFGAGTDDDEFKTPAKTEMPFSVSSKKVFEGAMEASRALGMNYVGPEHVVLSLMEEPSGEKARAVLAAAEVDFETINEHTASKLSAEVEENSGKAEAESGKKRRAAAAGSSKGGAGGEDDKKSALEEFCTDMTALAAEKKIDPVVGRDDETKRCIQILAKRVKNNPILLGDPGVGKTAVVEGLACAIADDMCAEFLKGKRILALDVPGLVAGAKERGELENRVTSLLKELKEAEGEIILAIDEIHTIVGSGGAAGGRGGGGGGMDLANLLKPSLARGEFACIGMTTMREYRKYIEKDPALTRRFQPVDVCEPTQEQAITIMHGLRDIYEDFHRVIFTEEALNAAVSLSHRYVSDRHLPDKAIDLLDEAGSQARLEAHRWRLEKLALRMEQVAGHMDELSTSNVASSEADEAEVLWSEFQTAREAKRQATTGGFYEEAVLLRDREQELRAALEARGNRTSSPSLAVPTVEVGMIEKICAKWTSIPVDGIRATNREKANGLKNELLTRMVGQDPAVFALCTAIKRAVVGVRDPKRPVASFMLCGPTGVGKTELARSLAACYFGGKGAEKEETKEEEQQQQQDGTATPVVAEGGKPNDDGDDSEVGGDRTKAKGHTGAQSNFIRFDMSEYMERHSVSKLIGAPPGYVGYDEGGLLTEMVRKNPHCLILFDEVEKAHPDVFNLLLQVLEDGVLSDSTGRKVNFRHCIICMTSNIGSHLTAGNTGLGFSLPAADESKAEEEADAKLRSKLFDELKNFFRPEFLNRLDDVIAFRPLSRDNVRTLADVALNDTSARVHEFHGCEVMVTRSAMELIVHEGYDEKYGARPLRRAVARLVDDALAEAVLNQSLQHDMIAVLDVDPEDAERLLVHPFPTREAAVAAFDFSRKSPADDIRDAEDAESSSQGMNNSIVFSSIKLKTVEAA
;
A
#
# COMPACT_ATOMS: atom_id res chain seq x y z
N MET A 1 49.48 -29.60 -32.08
CA MET A 1 48.69 -28.52 -31.48
C MET A 1 47.22 -28.92 -31.55
N SER A 2 46.42 -29.00 -30.50
CA SER A 2 46.70 -29.33 -29.08
C SER A 2 45.37 -29.83 -28.47
N THR A 3 45.41 -30.93 -27.73
CA THR A 3 44.32 -31.65 -27.02
C THR A 3 43.78 -30.87 -25.79
N PRO A 4 42.75 -31.32 -25.00
CA PRO A 4 42.00 -32.62 -24.90
C PRO A 4 40.46 -32.50 -25.14
N VAL A 5 39.50 -33.38 -24.74
CA VAL A 5 39.21 -34.86 -24.73
C VAL A 5 37.73 -35.00 -24.21
N SER A 6 36.75 -35.67 -24.87
CA SER A 6 36.39 -37.13 -24.94
C SER A 6 36.05 -37.78 -23.56
N LEU A 7 35.11 -38.72 -23.32
CA LEU A 7 34.15 -39.53 -24.10
C LEU A 7 33.19 -40.31 -23.13
N CYS A 8 31.98 -40.73 -23.58
CA CYS A 8 31.21 -41.93 -23.12
C CYS A 8 30.74 -42.07 -21.62
N SER A 9 29.77 -42.91 -21.21
CA SER A 9 28.74 -43.73 -21.90
C SER A 9 27.64 -44.33 -20.96
N SER A 10 26.40 -44.43 -21.48
CA SER A 10 25.50 -45.63 -21.57
C SER A 10 24.68 -46.26 -20.42
N PHE A 11 23.37 -46.45 -20.72
CA PHE A 11 22.43 -47.55 -20.33
C PHE A 11 21.94 -47.60 -18.84
N VAL A 12 20.73 -48.07 -18.46
CA VAL A 12 19.77 -49.10 -18.98
C VAL A 12 18.28 -48.66 -18.81
N LYS A 13 17.34 -49.27 -19.56
CA LYS A 13 15.85 -49.11 -19.46
C LYS A 13 15.19 -50.01 -18.38
N GLY A 14 14.06 -49.61 -17.78
CA GLY A 14 13.26 -50.51 -16.91
C GLY A 14 11.84 -50.01 -16.56
N THR A 15 10.83 -50.67 -17.12
CA THR A 15 9.38 -50.39 -17.04
C THR A 15 8.69 -50.65 -15.68
N GLY A 16 7.76 -49.76 -15.28
CA GLY A 16 6.36 -50.10 -14.98
C GLY A 16 5.96 -50.63 -13.59
N GLY A 17 4.92 -50.02 -13.00
CA GLY A 17 4.07 -50.65 -11.95
C GLY A 17 3.94 -49.85 -10.64
N PRO A 18 2.75 -49.83 -9.99
CA PRO A 18 2.44 -48.86 -8.94
C PRO A 18 2.70 -49.34 -7.51
N VAL A 19 2.92 -48.40 -6.59
CA VAL A 19 2.87 -48.64 -5.14
C VAL A 19 1.84 -47.73 -4.49
N LEU A 20 0.73 -48.33 -4.05
CA LEU A 20 -0.29 -47.70 -3.21
C LEU A 20 -0.12 -48.17 -1.76
N ARG A 21 -0.20 -47.22 -0.82
CA ARG A 21 -0.49 -47.37 0.62
C ARG A 21 0.28 -48.45 1.42
N ALA A 22 1.02 -48.00 2.43
CA ALA A 22 0.62 -48.27 3.81
C ALA A 22 1.24 -47.26 4.79
N SER A 23 0.38 -46.64 5.60
CA SER A 23 0.79 -45.90 6.79
C SER A 23 1.30 -46.85 7.87
N ARG A 24 2.37 -46.47 8.58
CA ARG A 24 2.60 -46.87 9.98
C ARG A 24 3.55 -45.91 10.67
N SER A 25 3.00 -45.16 11.62
CA SER A 25 3.76 -44.44 12.64
C SER A 25 4.55 -45.42 13.51
N LEU A 26 5.73 -45.00 13.95
CA LEU A 26 6.48 -45.64 15.03
C LEU A 26 6.63 -44.65 16.20
N PRO A 27 6.64 -45.11 17.46
CA PRO A 27 6.48 -44.23 18.61
C PRO A 27 7.81 -43.61 19.04
N VAL A 28 7.78 -42.34 19.42
CA VAL A 28 8.92 -41.67 20.07
C VAL A 28 9.07 -42.23 21.49
N GLN A 29 10.15 -42.97 21.74
CA GLN A 29 10.53 -43.37 23.10
C GLN A 29 11.23 -42.21 23.81
N HIS A 30 10.74 -41.83 24.99
CA HIS A 30 11.41 -40.85 25.86
C HIS A 30 12.74 -41.43 26.40
N ALA A 31 13.84 -41.11 25.74
CA ALA A 31 15.18 -41.40 26.23
C ALA A 31 15.63 -40.37 27.27
N ASN A 32 15.71 -40.79 28.53
CA ASN A 32 16.11 -39.98 29.66
C ASN A 32 17.61 -39.61 29.56
N ARG A 33 17.97 -38.49 28.90
CA ARG A 33 19.34 -37.98 28.83
C ARG A 33 19.59 -36.95 29.92
N ARG A 34 20.58 -37.24 30.77
CA ARG A 34 21.09 -36.35 31.82
C ARG A 34 21.46 -34.99 31.23
N ARG A 35 21.15 -33.90 31.94
CA ARG A 35 21.54 -32.52 31.58
C ARG A 35 23.06 -32.42 31.45
N GLY A 36 23.55 -32.45 30.21
CA GLY A 36 24.85 -31.86 29.89
C GLY A 36 24.65 -30.36 29.75
N VAL A 37 25.40 -29.55 30.50
CA VAL A 37 25.42 -28.09 30.32
C VAL A 37 25.89 -27.81 28.89
N GLN A 38 25.03 -27.19 28.08
CA GLN A 38 25.39 -26.75 26.73
C GLN A 38 26.47 -25.67 26.86
N THR A 39 27.60 -25.89 26.19
CA THR A 39 28.80 -25.03 26.27
C THR A 39 28.61 -23.63 25.70
N LYS A 40 27.55 -23.37 24.91
CA LYS A 40 27.27 -22.04 24.34
C LYS A 40 26.80 -21.00 25.37
N ALA A 41 26.03 -21.39 26.39
CA ALA A 41 25.51 -20.48 27.41
C ALA A 41 26.58 -19.93 28.39
N VAL A 42 27.83 -20.43 28.32
CA VAL A 42 28.92 -20.05 29.24
C VAL A 42 29.54 -18.70 28.85
N PHE A 43 29.52 -18.34 27.56
CA PHE A 43 30.26 -17.19 27.03
C PHE A 43 29.40 -15.94 26.77
N GLU A 44 28.08 -15.98 27.00
CA GLU A 44 27.16 -14.84 26.79
C GLU A 44 27.53 -13.57 27.58
N ARG A 45 28.34 -13.70 28.63
CA ARG A 45 28.82 -12.58 29.47
C ARG A 45 30.30 -12.25 29.26
N PHE A 46 31.00 -12.95 28.37
CA PHE A 46 32.42 -12.71 28.14
C PHE A 46 32.62 -11.52 27.19
N THR A 47 33.61 -10.68 27.44
CA THR A 47 33.95 -9.60 26.50
C THR A 47 34.60 -10.17 25.25
N GLU A 48 34.61 -9.42 24.14
CA GLU A 48 35.29 -9.82 22.90
C GLU A 48 36.77 -10.19 23.14
N ARG A 49 37.45 -9.47 24.04
CA ARG A 49 38.83 -9.78 24.46
C ARG A 49 38.92 -11.14 25.18
N ALA A 50 37.97 -11.45 26.07
CA ALA A 50 37.94 -12.72 26.79
C ALA A 50 37.55 -13.90 25.88
N ILE A 51 36.64 -13.70 24.93
CA ILE A 51 36.31 -14.70 23.89
C ILE A 51 37.56 -14.97 23.03
N LYS A 52 38.25 -13.92 22.62
CA LYS A 52 39.48 -14.01 21.81
C LYS A 52 40.61 -14.76 22.52
N SER A 53 40.86 -14.51 23.80
CA SER A 53 41.88 -15.27 24.55
C SER A 53 41.53 -16.76 24.66
N VAL A 54 40.24 -17.10 24.79
CA VAL A 54 39.74 -18.48 24.77
C VAL A 54 39.89 -19.16 23.40
N MET A 55 39.64 -18.43 22.30
CA MET A 55 39.89 -18.94 20.94
C MET A 55 41.39 -19.16 20.68
N LEU A 56 42.24 -18.26 21.17
CA LEU A 56 43.70 -18.42 21.09
C LEU A 56 44.16 -19.65 21.89
N ALA A 57 43.62 -19.88 23.09
CA ALA A 57 43.87 -21.09 23.88
C ALA A 57 43.47 -22.39 23.15
N GLN A 58 42.32 -22.41 22.46
CA GLN A 58 41.92 -23.53 21.60
C GLN A 58 42.93 -23.77 20.46
N SER A 59 43.51 -22.71 19.90
CA SER A 59 44.52 -22.81 18.85
C SER A 59 45.86 -23.37 19.38
N GLU A 60 46.32 -22.94 20.56
CA GLU A 60 47.53 -23.47 21.22
C GLU A 60 47.37 -24.96 21.59
N ALA A 61 46.21 -25.34 22.12
CA ALA A 61 45.89 -26.74 22.41
C ALA A 61 45.93 -27.61 21.13
N ARG A 62 45.38 -27.09 20.02
CA ARG A 62 45.37 -27.78 18.71
C ARG A 62 46.77 -27.90 18.11
N MET A 63 47.58 -26.85 18.16
CA MET A 63 48.98 -26.89 17.68
C MET A 63 49.83 -27.87 18.49
N ALA A 64 49.53 -28.05 19.79
CA ALA A 64 50.18 -29.04 20.65
C ALA A 64 49.56 -30.45 20.57
N GLY A 65 48.70 -30.75 19.59
CA GLY A 65 48.11 -32.07 19.38
C GLY A 65 47.16 -32.55 20.48
N LYS A 66 46.72 -31.68 21.41
CA LYS A 66 45.84 -32.06 22.51
C LYS A 66 44.42 -32.36 22.03
N THR A 67 43.73 -33.25 22.75
CA THR A 67 42.30 -33.58 22.50
C THR A 67 41.33 -32.70 23.28
N GLU A 68 41.81 -31.95 24.27
CA GLU A 68 41.03 -30.99 25.07
C GLU A 68 41.89 -29.78 25.46
N VAL A 69 41.24 -28.63 25.71
CA VAL A 69 41.88 -27.42 26.22
C VAL A 69 42.09 -27.56 27.73
N CYS A 70 43.34 -27.42 28.17
CA CYS A 70 43.75 -27.41 29.58
C CYS A 70 44.04 -25.99 30.10
N THR A 71 44.29 -25.86 31.40
CA THR A 71 44.58 -24.58 32.06
C THR A 71 45.91 -23.94 31.62
N ASP A 72 46.89 -24.73 31.18
CA ASP A 72 48.12 -24.23 30.54
C ASP A 72 47.88 -23.66 29.13
N ASP A 73 46.91 -24.18 28.38
CA ASP A 73 46.52 -23.59 27.09
C ASP A 73 45.77 -22.27 27.28
N LEU A 74 44.91 -22.18 28.31
CA LEU A 74 44.23 -20.93 28.68
C LEU A 74 45.24 -19.82 29.02
N LEU A 75 46.29 -20.13 29.78
CA LEU A 75 47.37 -19.19 30.07
C LEU A 75 48.03 -18.65 28.78
N LEU A 76 48.39 -19.54 27.85
CA LEU A 76 48.99 -19.12 26.57
C LEU A 76 48.03 -18.27 25.72
N GLY A 77 46.73 -18.59 25.72
CA GLY A 77 45.71 -17.78 25.05
C GLY A 77 45.57 -16.37 25.62
N LEU A 78 45.68 -16.23 26.95
CA LEU A 78 45.69 -14.94 27.65
C LEU A 78 46.97 -14.14 27.36
N ILE A 79 48.15 -14.80 27.37
CA ILE A 79 49.42 -14.20 26.98
C ILE A 79 49.36 -13.72 25.52
N ALA A 80 48.82 -14.54 24.61
CA ALA A 80 48.66 -14.21 23.19
C ALA A 80 47.68 -13.04 22.93
N GLU A 81 46.62 -12.89 23.73
CA GLU A 81 45.73 -11.71 23.67
C GLU A 81 46.49 -10.44 24.09
N SER A 82 47.22 -10.53 25.20
CA SER A 82 47.98 -9.41 25.78
C SER A 82 49.22 -8.98 24.96
N ALA A 83 49.65 -9.78 23.97
CA ALA A 83 50.85 -9.54 23.18
C ALA A 83 50.84 -8.23 22.35
N LYS A 84 49.70 -7.52 22.28
CA LYS A 84 49.60 -6.17 21.69
C LYS A 84 49.82 -5.02 22.71
N ALA A 85 49.86 -5.31 24.01
CA ALA A 85 50.13 -4.32 25.04
C ALA A 85 51.65 -4.06 25.16
N SER A 86 52.04 -2.79 25.38
CA SER A 86 53.45 -2.37 25.37
C SER A 86 54.36 -3.03 26.42
N ASN A 87 53.76 -3.62 27.46
CA ASN A 87 54.46 -4.13 28.64
C ASN A 87 54.38 -5.67 28.78
N GLY A 88 53.79 -6.38 27.81
CA GLY A 88 53.59 -7.83 27.87
C GLY A 88 52.48 -8.28 28.83
N PHE A 89 52.39 -9.59 29.07
CA PHE A 89 51.32 -10.18 29.89
C PHE A 89 51.37 -9.68 31.34
N ALA A 90 50.29 -9.04 31.81
CA ALA A 90 50.18 -8.46 33.15
C ALA A 90 51.36 -7.54 33.56
N ASP A 91 51.98 -6.84 32.60
CA ASP A 91 53.21 -6.01 32.77
C ASP A 91 54.48 -6.78 33.19
N THR A 92 54.46 -8.11 33.17
CA THR A 92 55.61 -8.96 33.56
C THR A 92 56.70 -9.08 32.49
N GLY A 93 56.46 -8.55 31.28
CA GLY A 93 57.34 -8.75 30.12
C GLY A 93 57.33 -10.16 29.52
N LEU A 94 56.53 -11.09 30.05
CA LEU A 94 56.44 -12.46 29.55
C LEU A 94 55.92 -12.52 28.11
N THR A 95 56.71 -13.11 27.20
CA THR A 95 56.35 -13.31 25.79
C THR A 95 55.73 -14.70 25.56
N LEU A 96 54.93 -14.82 24.50
CA LEU A 96 54.30 -16.09 24.11
C LEU A 96 55.33 -17.18 23.79
N GLU A 97 56.47 -16.81 23.21
CA GLU A 97 57.56 -17.73 22.87
C GLU A 97 58.24 -18.30 24.13
N ALA A 98 58.57 -17.44 25.10
CA ALA A 98 59.13 -17.87 26.38
C ALA A 98 58.14 -18.76 27.17
N ALA A 99 56.85 -18.43 27.15
CA ALA A 99 55.81 -19.24 27.80
C ALA A 99 55.62 -20.62 27.14
N ARG A 100 55.76 -20.72 25.81
CA ARG A 100 55.78 -22.02 25.10
C ARG A 100 57.02 -22.84 25.46
N GLU A 101 58.19 -22.23 25.55
CA GLU A 101 59.42 -22.92 25.97
C GLU A 101 59.33 -23.42 27.42
N ALA A 102 58.83 -22.58 28.34
CA ALA A 102 58.57 -22.97 29.72
C ALA A 102 57.59 -24.15 29.80
N ARG A 103 56.49 -24.11 29.04
CA ARG A 103 55.53 -25.23 28.93
C ARG A 103 56.18 -26.51 28.42
N ALA A 104 57.05 -26.44 27.42
CA ALA A 104 57.78 -27.60 26.90
C ALA A 104 58.77 -28.19 27.92
N LYS A 105 59.36 -27.35 28.79
CA LYS A 105 60.19 -27.81 29.92
C LYS A 105 59.37 -28.54 31.00
N VAL A 106 58.14 -28.10 31.29
CA VAL A 106 57.29 -28.69 32.33
C VAL A 106 56.59 -29.98 31.89
N PHE A 107 56.03 -30.00 30.68
CA PHE A 107 55.19 -31.11 30.20
C PHE A 107 55.81 -31.95 29.08
N GLY A 108 57.04 -31.63 28.68
CA GLY A 108 57.70 -32.20 27.51
C GLY A 108 57.33 -31.50 26.21
N ALA A 109 58.22 -31.55 25.22
CA ALA A 109 57.81 -31.35 23.84
C ALA A 109 56.87 -32.49 23.44
N GLY A 110 55.76 -32.16 22.76
CA GLY A 110 54.82 -33.16 22.27
C GLY A 110 55.54 -34.18 21.39
N THR A 111 55.25 -35.47 21.58
CA THR A 111 55.83 -36.54 20.77
C THR A 111 55.35 -36.43 19.33
N ASP A 112 56.28 -36.20 18.40
CA ASP A 112 56.08 -36.32 16.95
C ASP A 112 55.93 -37.81 16.54
N ASP A 113 54.97 -38.51 17.16
CA ASP A 113 54.59 -39.89 16.79
C ASP A 113 53.44 -39.83 15.76
N ASP A 114 53.82 -40.05 14.50
CA ASP A 114 53.10 -39.73 13.26
C ASP A 114 51.91 -40.67 12.94
N GLU A 115 51.17 -41.17 13.95
CA GLU A 115 50.14 -42.19 13.74
C GLU A 115 48.86 -42.07 14.61
N PHE A 116 48.44 -40.85 14.98
CA PHE A 116 47.09 -40.62 15.56
C PHE A 116 46.24 -39.66 14.73
N LYS A 117 45.05 -40.13 14.32
CA LYS A 117 44.11 -39.39 13.46
C LYS A 117 43.63 -38.11 14.13
N THR A 118 43.90 -36.96 13.52
CA THR A 118 43.26 -35.69 13.84
C THR A 118 41.73 -35.82 13.71
N PRO A 119 40.95 -35.54 14.77
CA PRO A 119 39.50 -35.51 14.64
C PRO A 119 39.09 -34.24 13.88
N ALA A 120 38.47 -34.42 12.71
CA ALA A 120 37.80 -33.34 11.97
C ALA A 120 36.51 -32.89 12.68
N LYS A 121 36.67 -32.30 13.87
CA LYS A 121 35.61 -31.64 14.64
C LYS A 121 36.00 -30.17 14.85
N THR A 122 35.06 -29.29 14.55
CA THR A 122 35.26 -27.83 14.57
C THR A 122 35.53 -27.29 15.99
N GLU A 123 35.03 -27.96 17.02
CA GLU A 123 35.18 -27.56 18.43
C GLU A 123 36.11 -28.51 19.22
N MET A 124 37.12 -27.93 19.87
CA MET A 124 37.95 -28.59 20.89
C MET A 124 37.26 -28.49 22.25
N PRO A 125 36.95 -29.60 22.95
CA PRO A 125 36.30 -29.55 24.25
C PRO A 125 37.23 -28.97 25.33
N PHE A 126 36.65 -28.26 26.31
CA PHE A 126 37.37 -27.82 27.50
C PHE A 126 37.43 -28.90 28.56
N SER A 127 38.60 -29.07 29.17
CA SER A 127 38.81 -29.91 30.35
C SER A 127 37.95 -29.46 31.54
N VAL A 128 37.75 -30.36 32.52
CA VAL A 128 36.98 -30.03 33.74
C VAL A 128 37.63 -28.87 34.51
N SER A 129 38.97 -28.82 34.56
CA SER A 129 39.72 -27.72 35.18
C SER A 129 39.50 -26.39 34.45
N SER A 130 39.57 -26.38 33.12
CA SER A 130 39.31 -25.16 32.34
C SER A 130 37.88 -24.62 32.52
N LYS A 131 36.89 -25.50 32.73
CA LYS A 131 35.50 -25.08 33.01
C LYS A 131 35.37 -24.42 34.39
N LYS A 132 36.04 -24.95 35.41
CA LYS A 132 36.08 -24.32 36.74
C LYS A 132 36.66 -22.91 36.72
N VAL A 133 37.71 -22.69 35.92
CA VAL A 133 38.29 -21.34 35.72
C VAL A 133 37.28 -20.37 35.09
N PHE A 134 36.39 -20.83 34.20
CA PHE A 134 35.31 -19.97 33.69
C PHE A 134 34.19 -19.73 34.71
N GLU A 135 33.88 -20.73 35.55
CA GLU A 135 32.93 -20.58 36.67
C GLU A 135 33.45 -19.57 37.71
N GLY A 136 34.71 -19.71 38.15
CA GLY A 136 35.35 -18.76 39.07
C GLY A 136 35.54 -17.36 38.48
N ALA A 137 35.82 -17.23 37.18
CA ALA A 137 35.89 -15.91 36.52
C ALA A 137 34.53 -15.18 36.51
N MET A 138 33.42 -15.93 36.37
CA MET A 138 32.06 -15.38 36.51
C MET A 138 31.74 -15.01 37.97
N GLU A 139 32.25 -15.74 38.96
CA GLU A 139 32.09 -15.40 40.37
C GLU A 139 32.90 -14.15 40.76
N ALA A 140 34.16 -14.04 40.31
CA ALA A 140 35.00 -12.86 40.50
C ALA A 140 34.38 -11.59 39.89
N SER A 141 33.86 -11.69 38.65
CA SER A 141 33.12 -10.61 37.97
C SER A 141 31.92 -10.13 38.80
N ARG A 142 31.11 -11.06 39.34
CA ARG A 142 29.97 -10.73 40.21
C ARG A 142 30.40 -10.13 41.54
N ALA A 143 31.48 -10.61 42.15
CA ALA A 143 32.00 -10.10 43.41
C ALA A 143 32.46 -8.64 43.29
N LEU A 144 32.97 -8.25 42.12
CA LEU A 144 33.36 -6.88 41.77
C LEU A 144 32.22 -6.03 41.20
N GLY A 145 30.99 -6.54 41.19
CA GLY A 145 29.80 -5.82 40.70
C GLY A 145 29.75 -5.63 39.18
N MET A 146 30.58 -6.33 38.41
CA MET A 146 30.60 -6.24 36.96
C MET A 146 29.60 -7.20 36.31
N ASN A 147 29.01 -6.76 35.19
CA ASN A 147 28.05 -7.56 34.43
C ASN A 147 28.70 -8.36 33.28
N TYR A 148 30.02 -8.26 33.12
CA TYR A 148 30.81 -8.89 32.06
C TYR A 148 32.08 -9.55 32.61
N VAL A 149 32.63 -10.51 31.86
CA VAL A 149 33.86 -11.25 32.18
C VAL A 149 34.95 -10.85 31.18
N GLY A 150 35.92 -10.05 31.62
CA GLY A 150 37.13 -9.70 30.86
C GLY A 150 38.25 -10.74 31.01
N PRO A 151 39.29 -10.73 30.15
CA PRO A 151 40.48 -11.59 30.29
C PRO A 151 41.08 -11.59 31.70
N GLU A 152 41.05 -10.44 32.35
CA GLU A 152 41.62 -10.16 33.66
C GLU A 152 40.92 -10.96 34.77
N HIS A 153 39.60 -11.17 34.64
CA HIS A 153 38.81 -12.06 35.51
C HIS A 153 39.19 -13.54 35.32
N VAL A 154 39.49 -13.92 34.08
CA VAL A 154 39.97 -15.28 33.75
C VAL A 154 41.38 -15.50 34.29
N VAL A 155 42.26 -14.48 34.27
CA VAL A 155 43.57 -14.51 34.92
C VAL A 155 43.43 -14.72 36.43
N LEU A 156 42.65 -13.87 37.13
CA LEU A 156 42.45 -13.99 38.57
C LEU A 156 41.93 -15.39 38.95
N SER A 157 40.87 -15.88 38.28
CA SER A 157 40.36 -17.21 38.54
C SER A 157 41.37 -18.32 38.24
N LEU A 158 42.14 -18.21 37.15
CA LEU A 158 43.20 -19.18 36.80
C LEU A 158 44.32 -19.23 37.87
N MET A 159 44.58 -18.12 38.54
CA MET A 159 45.60 -18.02 39.60
C MET A 159 45.08 -18.35 41.01
N GLU A 160 43.77 -18.27 41.25
CA GLU A 160 43.14 -18.65 42.53
C GLU A 160 42.68 -20.12 42.58
N GLU A 161 42.12 -20.65 41.48
CA GLU A 161 41.57 -22.01 41.45
C GLU A 161 42.65 -23.07 41.78
N PRO A 162 42.37 -24.07 42.64
CA PRO A 162 43.27 -25.21 42.81
C PRO A 162 43.46 -25.99 41.49
N SER A 163 42.51 -25.91 40.55
CA SER A 163 42.65 -26.51 39.22
C SER A 163 43.58 -25.76 38.24
N GLY A 164 44.08 -24.58 38.63
CA GLY A 164 45.07 -23.77 37.89
C GLY A 164 46.52 -24.26 37.99
N GLU A 165 46.79 -25.37 38.69
CA GLU A 165 48.13 -25.91 38.96
C GLU A 165 49.05 -25.98 37.71
N LYS A 166 48.53 -26.44 36.57
CA LYS A 166 49.31 -26.50 35.32
C LYS A 166 49.75 -25.12 34.82
N ALA A 167 48.92 -24.09 34.95
CA ALA A 167 49.27 -22.72 34.55
C ALA A 167 50.35 -22.14 35.48
N ARG A 168 50.20 -22.33 36.80
CA ARG A 168 51.22 -21.92 37.78
C ARG A 168 52.56 -22.61 37.53
N ALA A 169 52.56 -23.89 37.15
CA ALA A 169 53.79 -24.62 36.81
C ALA A 169 54.51 -24.03 35.58
N VAL A 170 53.78 -23.59 34.54
CA VAL A 170 54.37 -22.90 33.38
C VAL A 170 54.96 -21.55 33.78
N LEU A 171 54.28 -20.77 34.62
CA LEU A 171 54.80 -19.48 35.09
C LEU A 171 56.06 -19.64 35.94
N ALA A 172 56.08 -20.61 36.86
CA ALA A 172 57.26 -20.94 37.65
C ALA A 172 58.46 -21.37 36.78
N ALA A 173 58.23 -22.12 35.71
CA ALA A 173 59.27 -22.49 34.74
C ALA A 173 59.66 -21.36 33.77
N ALA A 174 58.90 -20.27 33.74
CA ALA A 174 59.21 -19.03 33.02
C ALA A 174 59.87 -17.97 33.94
N GLU A 175 60.18 -18.32 35.20
CA GLU A 175 60.73 -17.43 36.23
C GLU A 175 59.83 -16.22 36.57
N VAL A 176 58.51 -16.33 36.33
CA VAL A 176 57.53 -15.27 36.64
C VAL A 176 56.74 -15.65 37.90
N ASP A 177 56.74 -14.76 38.88
CA ASP A 177 55.99 -14.95 40.12
C ASP A 177 54.49 -14.63 39.96
N PHE A 178 53.63 -15.56 40.40
CA PHE A 178 52.19 -15.45 40.24
C PHE A 178 51.55 -14.44 41.19
N GLU A 179 52.18 -14.13 42.33
CA GLU A 179 51.70 -13.10 43.26
C GLU A 179 51.73 -11.72 42.57
N THR A 180 52.82 -11.40 41.85
CA THR A 180 52.93 -10.14 41.08
C THR A 180 51.90 -10.01 39.96
N ILE A 181 51.57 -11.09 39.26
CA ILE A 181 50.51 -11.11 38.24
C ILE A 181 49.16 -10.78 38.87
N ASN A 182 48.86 -11.35 40.03
CA ASN A 182 47.61 -11.11 40.73
C ASN A 182 47.49 -9.65 41.22
N GLU A 183 48.54 -9.08 41.82
CA GLU A 183 48.54 -7.69 42.27
C GLU A 183 48.33 -6.71 41.10
N HIS A 184 49.06 -6.88 40.00
CA HIS A 184 48.92 -6.05 38.81
C HIS A 184 47.55 -6.18 38.14
N THR A 185 47.00 -7.40 38.10
CA THR A 185 45.69 -7.66 37.50
C THR A 185 44.57 -7.08 38.36
N ALA A 186 44.60 -7.31 39.68
CA ALA A 186 43.64 -6.75 40.63
C ALA A 186 43.66 -5.21 40.65
N SER A 187 44.85 -4.60 40.58
CA SER A 187 45.03 -3.15 40.46
C SER A 187 44.32 -2.60 39.21
N LYS A 188 44.50 -3.26 38.04
CA LYS A 188 43.82 -2.87 36.79
C LYS A 188 42.29 -2.97 36.88
N LEU A 189 41.73 -4.05 37.44
CA LEU A 189 40.27 -4.11 37.67
C LEU A 189 39.79 -3.01 38.62
N SER A 190 40.54 -2.70 39.69
CA SER A 190 40.10 -1.67 40.65
C SER A 190 40.01 -0.27 40.02
N ALA A 191 40.95 0.08 39.14
CA ALA A 191 40.92 1.32 38.38
C ALA A 191 39.71 1.38 37.41
N GLU A 192 39.40 0.28 36.71
CA GLU A 192 38.23 0.20 35.82
C GLU A 192 36.89 0.30 36.57
N VAL A 193 36.82 -0.18 37.81
CA VAL A 193 35.64 -0.05 38.68
C VAL A 193 35.44 1.39 39.15
N GLU A 194 36.52 2.09 39.55
CA GLU A 194 36.44 3.51 39.89
C GLU A 194 35.96 4.34 38.68
N GLU A 195 36.50 4.10 37.49
CA GLU A 195 36.11 4.83 36.27
C GLU A 195 34.64 4.56 35.83
N ASN A 196 34.15 3.33 36.02
CA ASN A 196 32.75 3.00 35.74
C ASN A 196 31.76 3.52 36.80
N SER A 197 32.16 3.57 38.07
CA SER A 197 31.30 4.15 39.13
C SER A 197 30.96 5.62 38.85
N GLY A 198 31.93 6.40 38.36
CA GLY A 198 31.72 7.80 37.94
C GLY A 198 30.80 7.96 36.72
N LYS A 199 30.70 6.94 35.85
CA LYS A 199 29.78 6.94 34.70
C LYS A 199 28.36 6.48 35.09
N ALA A 200 28.23 5.56 36.03
CA ALA A 200 26.94 5.05 36.50
C ALA A 200 26.07 6.12 37.21
N GLU A 201 26.68 7.03 37.98
CA GLU A 201 25.96 8.16 38.58
C GLU A 201 25.46 9.16 37.53
N ALA A 202 26.23 9.37 36.45
CA ALA A 202 25.87 10.28 35.36
C ALA A 202 24.68 9.80 34.51
N GLU A 203 24.52 8.49 34.30
CA GLU A 203 23.39 7.95 33.53
C GLU A 203 22.08 7.88 34.33
N SER A 204 22.14 7.51 35.62
CA SER A 204 20.92 7.43 36.45
C SER A 204 20.25 8.80 36.65
N GLY A 205 21.04 9.89 36.66
CA GLY A 205 20.55 11.27 36.74
C GLY A 205 19.81 11.75 35.48
N LYS A 206 20.14 11.23 34.28
CA LYS A 206 19.53 11.67 33.02
C LYS A 206 18.09 11.17 32.84
N LYS A 207 17.76 9.94 33.25
CA LYS A 207 16.39 9.39 33.11
C LYS A 207 15.35 9.95 34.09
N ARG A 208 15.76 10.63 35.17
CA ARG A 208 14.83 11.30 36.11
C ARG A 208 14.55 12.78 35.82
N ARG A 209 15.29 13.43 34.91
CA ARG A 209 15.10 14.86 34.58
C ARG A 209 14.21 15.13 33.36
N ALA A 210 13.89 14.13 32.54
CA ALA A 210 13.05 14.30 31.35
C ALA A 210 11.53 14.46 31.63
N ALA A 211 11.06 14.15 32.84
CA ALA A 211 9.63 14.16 33.19
C ALA A 211 9.20 15.25 34.20
N ALA A 212 10.12 16.08 34.68
CA ALA A 212 9.86 17.09 35.71
C ALA A 212 10.79 18.31 35.62
N ALA A 213 10.68 19.08 34.54
CA ALA A 213 11.43 20.33 34.35
C ALA A 213 10.62 21.44 33.64
N GLY A 214 9.30 21.43 33.80
CA GLY A 214 8.50 22.65 33.63
C GLY A 214 8.57 23.48 34.91
N SER A 215 8.95 24.76 34.81
CA SER A 215 9.03 25.74 35.91
C SER A 215 10.05 25.47 37.03
N SER A 216 11.22 26.10 36.94
CA SER A 216 11.57 27.19 37.87
C SER A 216 12.79 27.99 37.38
N LYS A 217 12.88 29.26 37.79
CA LYS A 217 13.88 30.24 37.36
C LYS A 217 14.77 30.61 38.56
N GLY A 218 16.09 30.71 38.37
CA GLY A 218 16.98 31.47 39.26
C GLY A 218 18.27 30.77 39.70
N GLY A 219 19.42 31.41 39.45
CA GLY A 219 20.74 30.98 39.90
C GLY A 219 21.81 31.21 38.83
N ALA A 220 22.79 32.08 39.10
CA ALA A 220 23.79 32.52 38.12
C ALA A 220 25.10 31.70 38.16
N GLY A 221 25.83 31.68 37.04
CA GLY A 221 27.28 31.41 37.00
C GLY A 221 27.72 30.33 36.00
N GLY A 222 28.29 30.73 34.87
CA GLY A 222 28.93 29.85 33.88
C GLY A 222 28.83 30.40 32.46
N GLU A 223 29.92 30.97 31.94
CA GLU A 223 30.05 31.32 30.51
C GLU A 223 30.56 30.12 29.70
N ASP A 224 30.25 30.17 28.40
CA ASP A 224 30.72 29.31 27.31
C ASP A 224 30.45 27.80 27.38
N ASP A 225 29.22 27.46 26.97
CA ASP A 225 28.98 26.32 26.09
C ASP A 225 27.90 26.68 25.06
N LYS A 226 28.23 27.61 24.15
CA LYS A 226 27.36 27.99 23.03
C LYS A 226 27.44 26.91 21.97
N LYS A 227 26.36 26.13 21.82
CA LYS A 227 26.19 25.19 20.70
C LYS A 227 26.51 25.87 19.36
N SER A 228 27.19 25.13 18.49
CA SER A 228 27.48 25.56 17.13
C SER A 228 26.18 25.66 16.32
N ALA A 229 26.10 26.61 15.38
CA ALA A 229 24.92 26.74 14.51
C ALA A 229 24.70 25.49 13.65
N LEU A 230 25.77 24.76 13.32
CA LEU A 230 25.68 23.47 12.64
C LEU A 230 25.02 22.39 13.51
N GLU A 231 25.23 22.40 14.83
CA GLU A 231 24.61 21.44 15.75
C GLU A 231 23.14 21.77 16.08
N GLU A 232 22.74 23.03 15.94
CA GLU A 232 21.36 23.48 16.19
C GLU A 232 20.46 23.30 14.95
N PHE A 233 21.00 23.53 13.75
CA PHE A 233 20.20 23.61 12.51
C PHE A 233 20.54 22.53 11.45
N CYS A 234 21.48 21.63 11.73
CA CYS A 234 21.76 20.49 10.85
C CYS A 234 21.77 19.15 11.59
N THR A 235 21.37 18.10 10.89
CA THR A 235 21.46 16.71 11.35
C THR A 235 22.67 16.03 10.71
N ASP A 236 23.57 15.46 11.51
CA ASP A 236 24.75 14.75 10.99
C ASP A 236 24.38 13.33 10.52
N MET A 237 24.28 13.16 9.20
CA MET A 237 23.95 11.90 8.57
C MET A 237 25.10 10.89 8.66
N THR A 238 26.35 11.36 8.71
CA THR A 238 27.53 10.48 8.84
C THR A 238 27.63 9.91 10.25
N ALA A 239 27.27 10.70 11.27
CA ALA A 239 27.14 10.20 12.65
C ALA A 239 25.98 9.19 12.77
N LEU A 240 24.81 9.48 12.20
CA LEU A 240 23.67 8.54 12.20
C LEU A 240 23.99 7.23 11.45
N ALA A 241 24.77 7.29 10.36
CA ALA A 241 25.28 6.10 9.68
C ALA A 241 26.22 5.28 10.58
N ALA A 242 27.20 5.92 11.22
CA ALA A 242 28.12 5.25 12.15
C ALA A 242 27.40 4.61 13.35
N GLU A 243 26.33 5.25 13.84
CA GLU A 243 25.44 4.71 14.88
C GLU A 243 24.45 3.64 14.37
N LYS A 244 24.46 3.30 13.08
CA LYS A 244 23.55 2.35 12.42
C LYS A 244 22.06 2.70 12.59
N LYS A 245 21.75 4.00 12.63
CA LYS A 245 20.37 4.56 12.71
C LYS A 245 19.78 4.93 11.35
N ILE A 246 20.56 4.81 10.28
CA ILE A 246 20.11 4.96 8.89
C ILE A 246 19.74 3.59 8.35
N ASP A 247 18.60 3.52 7.65
CA ASP A 247 18.11 2.31 7.01
C ASP A 247 19.04 1.85 5.87
N PRO A 248 19.12 0.54 5.58
CA PRO A 248 20.02 0.00 4.56
C PRO A 248 19.62 0.50 3.18
N VAL A 249 20.50 1.30 2.57
CA VAL A 249 20.30 1.83 1.22
C VAL A 249 20.56 0.73 0.20
N VAL A 250 19.52 0.34 -0.54
CA VAL A 250 19.55 -0.74 -1.52
C VAL A 250 19.32 -0.19 -2.93
N GLY A 251 20.15 -0.61 -3.89
CA GLY A 251 19.90 -0.38 -5.32
C GLY A 251 20.13 1.05 -5.82
N ARG A 252 20.88 1.88 -5.08
CA ARG A 252 21.22 3.28 -5.43
C ARG A 252 22.73 3.52 -5.64
N ASP A 253 23.48 2.46 -5.95
CA ASP A 253 24.94 2.50 -6.08
C ASP A 253 25.41 3.42 -7.20
N ASP A 254 24.69 3.47 -8.32
CA ASP A 254 25.13 4.19 -9.51
C ASP A 254 24.87 5.70 -9.40
N GLU A 255 23.75 6.10 -8.79
CA GLU A 255 23.49 7.48 -8.38
C GLU A 255 24.49 7.94 -7.31
N THR A 256 24.81 7.07 -6.34
CA THR A 256 25.81 7.37 -5.29
C THR A 256 27.20 7.55 -5.89
N LYS A 257 27.66 6.62 -6.74
CA LYS A 257 28.90 6.76 -7.54
C LYS A 257 28.88 8.04 -8.38
N ARG A 258 27.73 8.41 -8.95
CA ARG A 258 27.60 9.63 -9.74
C ARG A 258 27.75 10.89 -8.88
N CYS A 259 27.19 10.93 -7.68
CA CYS A 259 27.43 12.00 -6.71
C CYS A 259 28.91 12.11 -6.34
N ILE A 260 29.58 11.00 -6.03
CA ILE A 260 31.04 10.95 -5.76
C ILE A 260 31.84 11.52 -6.94
N GLN A 261 31.54 11.10 -8.18
CA GLN A 261 32.18 11.62 -9.39
C GLN A 261 31.99 13.13 -9.61
N ILE A 262 30.89 13.70 -9.12
CA ILE A 262 30.61 15.14 -9.23
C ILE A 262 31.35 15.89 -8.12
N LEU A 263 31.28 15.43 -6.88
CA LEU A 263 32.01 16.01 -5.74
C LEU A 263 33.53 16.04 -5.98
N ALA A 264 34.08 15.05 -6.70
CA ALA A 264 35.49 14.99 -7.10
C ALA A 264 35.93 16.08 -8.12
N LYS A 265 35.00 16.85 -8.72
CA LYS A 265 35.33 17.81 -9.76
C LYS A 265 35.90 19.11 -9.22
N ARG A 266 36.73 19.77 -10.04
CA ARG A 266 37.21 21.14 -9.78
C ARG A 266 36.18 22.23 -10.12
N VAL A 267 35.22 21.93 -11.00
CA VAL A 267 34.18 22.85 -11.48
C VAL A 267 32.90 22.05 -11.72
N LYS A 268 31.73 22.62 -11.40
CA LYS A 268 30.43 21.93 -11.36
C LYS A 268 30.47 20.71 -10.42
N ASN A 269 30.85 20.95 -9.18
CA ASN A 269 31.13 19.93 -8.17
C ASN A 269 30.01 19.73 -7.13
N ASN A 270 28.91 20.47 -7.23
CA ASN A 270 27.73 20.25 -6.41
C ASN A 270 26.74 19.37 -7.19
N PRO A 271 26.48 18.10 -6.80
CA PRO A 271 25.43 17.32 -7.42
C PRO A 271 24.04 17.90 -7.06
N ILE A 272 23.09 17.79 -7.99
CA ILE A 272 21.68 18.03 -7.71
C ILE A 272 20.85 16.81 -8.14
N LEU A 273 20.22 16.15 -7.17
CA LEU A 273 19.37 15.00 -7.37
C LEU A 273 18.01 15.46 -7.92
N LEU A 274 17.69 15.01 -9.13
CA LEU A 274 16.47 15.33 -9.85
C LEU A 274 15.56 14.11 -9.90
N GLY A 275 14.42 14.16 -9.23
CA GLY A 275 13.45 13.07 -9.23
C GLY A 275 12.13 13.52 -8.62
N ASP A 276 11.06 12.78 -8.91
CA ASP A 276 9.75 13.01 -8.30
C ASP A 276 9.75 12.66 -6.79
N PRO A 277 8.77 13.10 -6.00
CA PRO A 277 8.64 12.70 -4.60
C PRO A 277 8.44 11.18 -4.47
N GLY A 278 8.97 10.59 -3.40
CA GLY A 278 8.86 9.15 -3.10
C GLY A 278 9.90 8.24 -3.78
N VAL A 279 10.71 8.73 -4.74
CA VAL A 279 11.70 7.86 -5.43
C VAL A 279 12.94 7.50 -4.58
N GLY A 280 13.10 8.06 -3.38
CA GLY A 280 14.28 7.83 -2.54
C GLY A 280 15.49 8.70 -2.90
N LYS A 281 15.29 10.01 -3.09
CA LYS A 281 16.40 10.97 -3.27
C LYS A 281 17.30 11.04 -2.03
N THR A 282 16.69 11.09 -0.84
CA THR A 282 17.39 11.09 0.46
C THR A 282 18.25 9.84 0.65
N ALA A 283 17.75 8.67 0.22
CA ALA A 283 18.48 7.40 0.26
C ALA A 283 19.82 7.44 -0.51
N VAL A 284 19.95 8.23 -1.58
CA VAL A 284 21.24 8.41 -2.29
C VAL A 284 22.25 9.18 -1.41
N VAL A 285 21.78 10.12 -0.59
CA VAL A 285 22.61 10.90 0.34
C VAL A 285 22.98 10.06 1.57
N GLU A 286 22.03 9.30 2.09
CA GLU A 286 22.22 8.32 3.16
C GLU A 286 23.23 7.24 2.76
N GLY A 287 23.14 6.71 1.54
CA GLY A 287 24.08 5.71 1.03
C GLY A 287 25.51 6.26 0.91
N LEU A 288 25.64 7.55 0.56
CA LEU A 288 26.93 8.24 0.59
C LEU A 288 27.44 8.44 2.03
N ALA A 289 26.56 8.73 2.99
CA ALA A 289 26.94 8.88 4.40
C ALA A 289 27.41 7.54 5.00
N CYS A 290 26.73 6.44 4.71
CA CYS A 290 27.16 5.08 5.07
C CYS A 290 28.51 4.72 4.45
N ALA A 291 28.71 4.97 3.15
CA ALA A 291 29.98 4.71 2.49
C ALA A 291 31.16 5.51 3.07
N ILE A 292 30.91 6.70 3.64
CA ILE A 292 31.93 7.49 4.35
C ILE A 292 32.16 6.95 5.77
N ALA A 293 31.10 6.59 6.50
CA ALA A 293 31.18 6.05 7.86
C ALA A 293 31.90 4.69 7.93
N ASP A 294 31.66 3.80 6.96
CA ASP A 294 32.30 2.49 6.85
C ASP A 294 33.72 2.55 6.25
N ASP A 295 34.27 3.75 5.99
CA ASP A 295 35.56 4.01 5.31
C ASP A 295 35.66 3.39 3.88
N MET A 296 34.52 3.03 3.30
CA MET A 296 34.32 2.45 1.97
C MET A 296 34.20 3.51 0.87
N CYS A 297 34.85 4.66 1.05
CA CYS A 297 34.78 5.80 0.13
C CYS A 297 36.14 6.13 -0.52
N ALA A 298 36.11 7.00 -1.54
CA ALA A 298 37.33 7.50 -2.17
C ALA A 298 38.16 8.34 -1.18
N GLU A 299 39.49 8.30 -1.31
CA GLU A 299 40.43 8.95 -0.37
C GLU A 299 40.12 10.43 -0.09
N PHE A 300 39.63 11.18 -1.08
CA PHE A 300 39.25 12.59 -0.92
C PHE A 300 37.96 12.82 -0.12
N LEU A 301 37.17 11.79 0.19
CA LEU A 301 35.95 11.84 1.00
C LEU A 301 36.16 11.33 2.43
N LYS A 302 37.31 10.68 2.72
CA LYS A 302 37.61 10.18 4.07
C LYS A 302 37.62 11.31 5.08
N GLY A 303 36.99 11.09 6.23
CA GLY A 303 36.87 12.07 7.31
C GLY A 303 35.91 13.24 7.03
N LYS A 304 35.22 13.29 5.88
CA LYS A 304 34.19 14.31 5.63
C LYS A 304 32.89 13.99 6.36
N ARG A 305 32.11 15.02 6.65
CA ARG A 305 30.79 14.90 7.30
C ARG A 305 29.69 15.37 6.36
N ILE A 306 28.60 14.60 6.27
CA ILE A 306 27.38 14.99 5.56
C ILE A 306 26.37 15.52 6.57
N LEU A 307 26.04 16.81 6.44
CA LEU A 307 25.09 17.48 7.32
C LEU A 307 23.82 17.82 6.52
N ALA A 308 22.66 17.29 6.94
CA ALA A 308 21.35 17.65 6.39
C ALA A 308 20.83 18.93 7.02
N LEU A 309 20.44 19.91 6.21
CA LEU A 309 19.95 21.22 6.66
C LEU A 309 18.45 21.17 7.04
N ASP A 310 18.12 21.52 8.29
CA ASP A 310 16.73 21.68 8.73
C ASP A 310 16.22 23.11 8.42
N VAL A 311 15.63 23.27 7.23
CA VAL A 311 15.02 24.54 6.82
C VAL A 311 13.81 24.91 7.73
N PRO A 312 12.86 24.01 8.05
CA PRO A 312 11.84 24.26 9.08
C PRO A 312 12.43 24.75 10.41
N GLY A 313 13.48 24.12 10.93
CA GLY A 313 14.17 24.50 12.17
C GLY A 313 14.80 25.89 12.13
N LEU A 314 15.40 26.28 11.00
CA LEU A 314 15.92 27.64 10.80
C LEU A 314 14.82 28.71 10.89
N VAL A 315 13.64 28.42 10.32
CA VAL A 315 12.45 29.30 10.38
C VAL A 315 11.83 29.31 11.78
N ALA A 316 11.78 28.15 12.44
CA ALA A 316 11.10 27.96 13.71
C ALA A 316 11.68 28.86 14.81
N GLY A 317 10.81 29.63 15.45
CA GLY A 317 11.18 30.51 16.57
C GLY A 317 11.94 31.78 16.19
N ALA A 318 12.20 32.05 14.90
CA ALA A 318 12.63 33.39 14.45
C ALA A 318 11.39 34.30 14.39
N LYS A 319 11.27 35.24 15.33
CA LYS A 319 10.15 36.20 15.40
C LYS A 319 10.40 37.41 14.51
N GLU A 320 11.67 37.78 14.33
CA GLU A 320 12.08 38.89 13.49
C GLU A 320 12.95 38.42 12.33
N ARG A 321 12.81 39.10 11.18
CA ARG A 321 13.61 38.82 9.98
C ARG A 321 15.13 38.85 10.26
N GLY A 322 15.59 39.75 11.13
CA GLY A 322 17.00 39.84 11.49
C GLY A 322 17.53 38.64 12.28
N GLU A 323 16.72 37.97 13.11
CA GLU A 323 17.13 36.77 13.85
C GLU A 323 17.45 35.62 12.89
N LEU A 324 16.58 35.41 11.91
CA LEU A 324 16.76 34.45 10.82
C LEU A 324 18.00 34.75 9.98
N GLU A 325 18.16 36.00 9.54
CA GLU A 325 19.31 36.41 8.71
C GLU A 325 20.64 36.21 9.50
N ASN A 326 20.64 36.44 10.81
CA ASN A 326 21.77 36.13 11.68
C ASN A 326 22.04 34.62 11.79
N ARG A 327 21.02 33.77 11.99
CA ARG A 327 21.18 32.30 12.01
C ARG A 327 21.83 31.77 10.71
N VAL A 328 21.29 32.17 9.56
CA VAL A 328 21.81 31.78 8.24
C VAL A 328 23.23 32.30 8.03
N THR A 329 23.55 33.52 8.48
CA THR A 329 24.90 34.09 8.38
C THR A 329 25.91 33.38 9.27
N SER A 330 25.52 32.98 10.49
CA SER A 330 26.37 32.18 11.39
C SER A 330 26.66 30.79 10.82
N LEU A 331 25.63 30.09 10.34
CA LEU A 331 25.77 28.79 9.67
C LEU A 331 26.69 28.90 8.43
N LEU A 332 26.52 29.94 7.62
CA LEU A 332 27.40 30.22 6.48
C LEU A 332 28.84 30.57 6.87
N LYS A 333 29.08 31.08 8.08
CA LYS A 333 30.43 31.35 8.58
C LYS A 333 31.11 30.04 8.99
N GLU A 334 30.43 29.22 9.79
CA GLU A 334 30.94 27.91 10.23
C GLU A 334 31.23 26.98 9.05
N LEU A 335 30.37 26.95 8.02
CA LEU A 335 30.62 26.18 6.78
C LEU A 335 31.87 26.62 6.00
N LYS A 336 32.29 27.88 6.11
CA LYS A 336 33.53 28.38 5.47
C LYS A 336 34.76 28.06 6.31
N GLU A 337 34.63 28.15 7.63
CA GLU A 337 35.69 27.82 8.58
C GLU A 337 36.03 26.31 8.59
N ALA A 338 35.08 25.46 8.19
CA ALA A 338 35.30 24.03 8.00
C ALA A 338 36.11 23.62 6.74
N GLU A 339 36.62 24.57 5.94
CA GLU A 339 37.50 24.38 4.77
C GLU A 339 37.16 23.20 3.81
N GLY A 340 35.87 22.85 3.70
CA GLY A 340 35.36 21.77 2.85
C GLY A 340 35.37 20.37 3.48
N GLU A 341 35.64 20.22 4.78
CA GLU A 341 35.38 18.98 5.55
C GLU A 341 33.88 18.61 5.58
N ILE A 342 33.01 19.63 5.50
CA ILE A 342 31.56 19.47 5.52
C ILE A 342 30.98 19.48 4.11
N ILE A 343 30.07 18.55 3.86
CA ILE A 343 29.19 18.53 2.68
C ILE A 343 27.75 18.78 3.17
N LEU A 344 27.14 19.88 2.71
CA LEU A 344 25.78 20.25 3.12
C LEU A 344 24.74 19.58 2.20
N ALA A 345 23.90 18.71 2.75
CA ALA A 345 22.73 18.18 2.07
C ALA A 345 21.53 19.13 2.28
N ILE A 346 20.92 19.57 1.17
CA ILE A 346 19.78 20.47 1.17
C ILE A 346 18.62 19.76 0.47
N ASP A 347 17.63 19.32 1.24
CA ASP A 347 16.35 18.90 0.67
C ASP A 347 15.55 20.10 0.16
N GLU A 348 14.73 19.87 -0.85
CA GLU A 348 13.92 20.86 -1.54
C GLU A 348 14.67 22.18 -1.80
N ILE A 349 15.90 22.13 -2.36
CA ILE A 349 16.80 23.29 -2.54
C ILE A 349 16.15 24.49 -3.27
N HIS A 350 15.08 24.23 -4.02
CA HIS A 350 14.27 25.26 -4.66
C HIS A 350 13.51 26.17 -3.65
N THR A 351 13.21 25.73 -2.43
CA THR A 351 12.59 26.55 -1.37
C THR A 351 13.48 27.72 -0.99
N ILE A 352 14.78 27.44 -0.84
CA ILE A 352 15.84 28.41 -0.55
C ILE A 352 16.11 29.31 -1.77
N VAL A 353 16.07 28.78 -2.98
CA VAL A 353 16.46 29.50 -4.21
C VAL A 353 15.32 30.31 -4.85
N GLY A 354 14.09 29.81 -4.76
CA GLY A 354 12.94 30.24 -5.55
C GLY A 354 12.26 31.53 -5.10
N SER A 355 12.46 31.97 -3.84
CA SER A 355 11.77 33.13 -3.27
C SER A 355 12.12 34.49 -3.91
N GLY A 356 13.25 34.58 -4.64
CA GLY A 356 13.67 35.80 -5.35
C GLY A 356 13.27 35.90 -6.83
N GLY A 357 12.48 34.96 -7.36
CA GLY A 357 12.28 34.76 -8.80
C GLY A 357 10.98 35.33 -9.41
N ALA A 358 10.81 36.66 -9.42
CA ALA A 358 9.87 37.40 -10.28
C ALA A 358 8.41 36.87 -10.40
N ALA A 359 7.66 36.87 -9.29
CA ALA A 359 6.20 36.90 -9.34
C ALA A 359 5.71 38.34 -9.60
N GLY A 360 5.80 38.79 -10.86
CA GLY A 360 5.33 40.11 -11.31
C GLY A 360 3.80 40.23 -11.42
N GLY A 361 3.07 39.84 -10.38
CA GLY A 361 1.61 39.95 -10.28
C GLY A 361 1.20 40.91 -9.16
N ARG A 362 0.50 42.00 -9.50
CA ARG A 362 -0.08 42.90 -8.49
C ARG A 362 -1.33 42.26 -7.87
N GLY A 363 -1.29 41.99 -6.57
CA GLY A 363 -2.47 41.61 -5.77
C GLY A 363 -2.34 40.21 -5.16
N GLY A 364 -2.39 40.13 -3.83
CA GLY A 364 -2.27 38.89 -3.06
C GLY A 364 -1.16 38.98 -2.02
N GLY A 365 -1.53 39.13 -0.74
CA GLY A 365 -0.57 39.21 0.37
C GLY A 365 0.08 37.85 0.65
N GLY A 366 1.34 37.69 0.25
CA GLY A 366 2.13 36.48 0.49
C GLY A 366 3.63 36.80 0.41
N GLY A 367 4.17 37.42 1.47
CA GLY A 367 5.57 37.84 1.53
C GLY A 367 6.52 36.65 1.60
N GLY A 368 7.04 36.22 0.45
CA GLY A 368 8.04 35.16 0.36
C GLY A 368 9.32 35.47 1.14
N MET A 369 9.79 34.48 1.89
CA MET A 369 10.93 34.56 2.80
C MET A 369 12.26 34.57 2.01
N ASP A 370 13.01 35.67 2.10
CA ASP A 370 14.10 35.98 1.16
C ASP A 370 15.47 35.38 1.52
N LEU A 371 15.47 34.11 1.96
CA LEU A 371 16.69 33.32 2.24
C LEU A 371 17.62 33.21 1.01
N ALA A 372 17.01 33.27 -0.18
CA ALA A 372 17.68 33.24 -1.47
C ALA A 372 18.83 34.25 -1.57
N ASN A 373 18.62 35.47 -1.10
CA ASN A 373 19.60 36.54 -1.25
C ASN A 373 20.83 36.38 -0.33
N LEU A 374 20.73 35.61 0.76
CA LEU A 374 21.88 35.24 1.61
C LEU A 374 22.64 34.02 1.09
N LEU A 375 21.93 32.99 0.62
CA LEU A 375 22.54 31.70 0.28
C LEU A 375 23.03 31.63 -1.18
N LYS A 376 22.35 32.26 -2.15
CA LYS A 376 22.77 32.30 -3.56
C LYS A 376 24.21 32.78 -3.78
N PRO A 377 24.70 33.87 -3.14
CA PRO A 377 26.06 34.35 -3.38
C PRO A 377 27.13 33.34 -2.97
N SER A 378 26.96 32.65 -1.83
CA SER A 378 27.89 31.64 -1.32
C SER A 378 27.87 30.36 -2.18
N LEU A 379 26.66 29.90 -2.56
CA LEU A 379 26.47 28.78 -3.48
C LEU A 379 27.06 29.05 -4.88
N ALA A 380 26.86 30.25 -5.43
CA ALA A 380 27.40 30.66 -6.72
C ALA A 380 28.93 30.83 -6.73
N ARG A 381 29.52 31.27 -5.61
CA ARG A 381 30.98 31.30 -5.43
C ARG A 381 31.56 29.90 -5.22
N GLY A 382 30.78 28.97 -4.66
CA GLY A 382 31.23 27.61 -4.34
C GLY A 382 32.08 27.58 -3.08
N GLU A 383 31.65 28.32 -2.05
CA GLU A 383 32.40 28.46 -0.77
C GLU A 383 32.34 27.20 0.11
N PHE A 384 31.38 26.31 -0.15
CA PHE A 384 31.24 25.00 0.48
C PHE A 384 30.68 23.99 -0.54
N ALA A 385 30.89 22.70 -0.29
CA ALA A 385 30.32 21.62 -1.09
C ALA A 385 28.88 21.34 -0.65
N CYS A 386 27.97 21.11 -1.59
CA CYS A 386 26.59 20.75 -1.26
C CYS A 386 25.96 19.76 -2.24
N ILE A 387 24.99 19.01 -1.72
CA ILE A 387 24.12 18.09 -2.47
C ILE A 387 22.71 18.68 -2.39
N GLY A 388 22.17 19.11 -3.52
CA GLY A 388 20.79 19.61 -3.59
C GLY A 388 19.81 18.51 -3.99
N MET A 389 18.57 18.55 -3.49
CA MET A 389 17.50 17.64 -3.91
C MET A 389 16.27 18.45 -4.34
N THR A 390 15.65 18.11 -5.47
CA THR A 390 14.52 18.86 -6.05
C THR A 390 13.77 18.04 -7.11
N THR A 391 12.62 18.50 -7.60
CA THR A 391 11.98 17.91 -8.78
C THR A 391 12.50 18.54 -10.07
N MET A 392 12.38 17.81 -11.20
CA MET A 392 12.73 18.34 -12.53
C MET A 392 11.87 19.57 -12.91
N ARG A 393 10.66 19.72 -12.34
CA ARG A 393 9.81 20.90 -12.55
C ARG A 393 10.42 22.15 -11.89
N GLU A 394 10.82 22.04 -10.62
CA GLU A 394 11.46 23.14 -9.88
C GLU A 394 12.83 23.49 -10.45
N TYR A 395 13.63 22.50 -10.83
CA TYR A 395 14.94 22.70 -11.45
C TYR A 395 14.84 23.60 -12.69
N ARG A 396 13.92 23.27 -13.63
CA ARG A 396 13.63 24.07 -14.83
C ARG A 396 13.07 25.46 -14.51
N LYS A 397 12.31 25.60 -13.42
CA LYS A 397 11.68 26.87 -13.04
C LYS A 397 12.65 27.85 -12.39
N TYR A 398 13.53 27.37 -11.50
CA TYR A 398 14.31 28.23 -10.60
C TYR A 398 15.84 28.10 -10.73
N ILE A 399 16.38 26.96 -11.20
CA ILE A 399 17.83 26.68 -11.15
C ILE A 399 18.46 26.76 -12.55
N GLU A 400 17.87 26.08 -13.54
CA GLU A 400 18.36 26.08 -14.93
C GLU A 400 18.34 27.48 -15.57
N LYS A 401 17.39 28.32 -15.16
CA LYS A 401 17.28 29.73 -15.60
C LYS A 401 18.30 30.66 -14.91
N ASP A 402 18.93 30.22 -13.82
CA ASP A 402 19.93 31.01 -13.09
C ASP A 402 21.36 30.68 -13.60
N PRO A 403 22.05 31.61 -14.30
CA PRO A 403 23.38 31.35 -14.83
C PRO A 403 24.46 31.19 -13.75
N ALA A 404 24.23 31.67 -12.53
CA ALA A 404 25.18 31.55 -11.43
C ALA A 404 25.14 30.15 -10.81
N LEU A 405 23.93 29.61 -10.58
CA LEU A 405 23.74 28.26 -10.03
C LEU A 405 24.06 27.17 -11.07
N THR A 406 23.67 27.35 -12.34
CA THR A 406 23.95 26.40 -13.45
C THR A 406 25.45 26.19 -13.73
N ARG A 407 26.33 27.07 -13.21
CA ARG A 407 27.80 26.93 -13.27
C ARG A 407 28.40 26.11 -12.12
N ARG A 408 27.61 25.77 -11.09
CA ARG A 408 28.04 25.07 -9.87
C ARG A 408 27.35 23.73 -9.68
N PHE A 409 26.07 23.65 -10.02
CA PHE A 409 25.31 22.41 -9.94
C PHE A 409 25.48 21.55 -11.20
N GLN A 410 25.45 20.23 -11.01
CA GLN A 410 25.35 19.25 -12.08
C GLN A 410 24.22 18.25 -11.77
N PRO A 411 23.27 18.04 -12.70
CA PRO A 411 22.14 17.13 -12.46
C PRO A 411 22.56 15.66 -12.37
N VAL A 412 21.84 14.94 -11.53
CA VAL A 412 21.82 13.48 -11.37
C VAL A 412 20.36 13.07 -11.37
N ASP A 413 19.92 12.37 -12.41
CA ASP A 413 18.53 11.90 -12.49
C ASP A 413 18.35 10.68 -11.58
N VAL A 414 17.38 10.74 -10.67
CA VAL A 414 16.98 9.67 -9.76
C VAL A 414 15.61 9.17 -10.19
N CYS A 415 15.59 8.05 -10.92
CA CYS A 415 14.37 7.46 -11.46
C CYS A 415 13.60 6.65 -10.40
N GLU A 416 12.28 6.54 -10.58
CA GLU A 416 11.46 5.49 -9.93
C GLU A 416 12.08 4.10 -10.23
N PRO A 417 12.32 3.24 -9.22
CA PRO A 417 12.87 1.91 -9.43
C PRO A 417 11.87 1.02 -10.17
N THR A 418 12.37 0.04 -10.92
CA THR A 418 11.52 -1.02 -11.50
C THR A 418 10.90 -1.86 -10.38
N GLN A 419 9.83 -2.63 -10.69
CA GLN A 419 9.22 -3.52 -9.70
C GLN A 419 10.23 -4.52 -9.10
N GLU A 420 11.15 -5.06 -9.90
CA GLU A 420 12.21 -5.97 -9.44
C GLU A 420 13.21 -5.28 -8.48
N GLN A 421 13.61 -4.04 -8.79
CA GLN A 421 14.44 -3.23 -7.90
C GLN A 421 13.68 -2.87 -6.62
N ALA A 422 12.40 -2.50 -6.72
CA ALA A 422 11.56 -2.21 -5.56
C ALA A 422 11.39 -3.43 -4.66
N ILE A 423 11.16 -4.64 -5.21
CA ILE A 423 11.14 -5.90 -4.43
C ILE A 423 12.48 -6.10 -3.70
N THR A 424 13.61 -5.82 -4.36
CA THR A 424 14.95 -5.89 -3.75
C THR A 424 15.12 -4.90 -2.59
N ILE A 425 14.61 -3.66 -2.74
CA ILE A 425 14.55 -2.66 -1.67
C ILE A 425 13.67 -3.15 -0.51
N MET A 426 12.48 -3.71 -0.80
CA MET A 426 11.58 -4.25 0.22
C MET A 426 12.19 -5.42 1.00
N HIS A 427 13.04 -6.25 0.37
CA HIS A 427 13.78 -7.30 1.07
C HIS A 427 14.86 -6.74 2.02
N GLY A 428 15.54 -5.65 1.67
CA GLY A 428 16.42 -4.93 2.60
C GLY A 428 15.63 -4.24 3.72
N LEU A 429 14.47 -3.69 3.38
CA LEU A 429 13.47 -3.07 4.26
C LEU A 429 12.99 -4.01 5.38
N ARG A 430 12.64 -5.23 4.96
CA ARG A 430 11.86 -6.21 5.73
C ARG A 430 12.32 -6.35 7.17
N ASP A 431 13.62 -6.56 7.39
CA ASP A 431 14.16 -6.89 8.70
C ASP A 431 13.80 -5.83 9.76
N ILE A 432 13.88 -4.55 9.39
CA ILE A 432 13.64 -3.41 10.27
C ILE A 432 12.14 -3.27 10.59
N TYR A 433 11.28 -3.41 9.59
CA TYR A 433 9.83 -3.34 9.78
C TYR A 433 9.28 -4.55 10.57
N GLU A 434 9.86 -5.74 10.41
CA GLU A 434 9.51 -6.93 11.22
C GLU A 434 9.82 -6.68 12.69
N ASP A 435 10.98 -6.12 13.00
CA ASP A 435 11.43 -5.86 14.38
C ASP A 435 10.65 -4.70 15.02
N PHE A 436 10.40 -3.64 14.26
CA PHE A 436 9.64 -2.47 14.71
C PHE A 436 8.17 -2.80 15.02
N HIS A 437 7.49 -3.51 14.12
CA HIS A 437 6.09 -3.90 14.31
C HIS A 437 5.88 -5.17 15.13
N ARG A 438 6.93 -5.99 15.30
CA ARG A 438 6.87 -7.36 15.84
C ARG A 438 5.93 -8.26 15.04
N VAL A 439 6.13 -8.26 13.72
CA VAL A 439 5.37 -9.06 12.75
C VAL A 439 6.32 -9.85 11.86
N ILE A 440 5.78 -10.80 11.11
CA ILE A 440 6.48 -11.50 10.03
C ILE A 440 5.78 -11.16 8.71
N PHE A 441 6.50 -10.61 7.73
CA PHE A 441 5.95 -10.37 6.39
C PHE A 441 6.23 -11.57 5.48
N THR A 442 5.20 -12.16 4.85
CA THR A 442 5.43 -13.26 3.90
C THR A 442 6.11 -12.75 2.62
N GLU A 443 6.78 -13.65 1.89
CA GLU A 443 7.37 -13.34 0.57
C GLU A 443 6.31 -12.80 -0.39
N GLU A 444 5.13 -13.42 -0.38
CA GLU A 444 4.00 -13.03 -1.22
C GLU A 444 3.46 -11.65 -0.82
N ALA A 445 3.48 -11.27 0.46
CA ALA A 445 3.04 -9.95 0.92
C ALA A 445 3.98 -8.82 0.44
N LEU A 446 5.31 -9.04 0.44
CA LEU A 446 6.27 -8.07 -0.10
C LEU A 446 6.06 -7.86 -1.61
N ASN A 447 5.91 -8.96 -2.36
CA ASN A 447 5.63 -8.94 -3.79
C ASN A 447 4.25 -8.31 -4.10
N ALA A 448 3.25 -8.56 -3.26
CA ALA A 448 1.93 -7.92 -3.34
C ALA A 448 2.03 -6.40 -3.08
N ALA A 449 2.77 -5.95 -2.07
CA ALA A 449 2.92 -4.53 -1.75
C ALA A 449 3.48 -3.75 -2.94
N VAL A 450 4.52 -4.27 -3.62
CA VAL A 450 5.08 -3.64 -4.83
C VAL A 450 4.12 -3.72 -6.02
N SER A 451 3.59 -4.90 -6.34
CA SER A 451 2.76 -5.08 -7.54
C SER A 451 1.38 -4.38 -7.45
N LEU A 452 0.74 -4.40 -6.27
CA LEU A 452 -0.53 -3.73 -6.03
C LEU A 452 -0.36 -2.21 -5.96
N SER A 453 0.66 -1.69 -5.26
CA SER A 453 0.92 -0.23 -5.25
C SER A 453 1.29 0.29 -6.64
N HIS A 454 2.11 -0.42 -7.41
CA HIS A 454 2.44 -0.03 -8.78
C HIS A 454 1.20 0.01 -9.70
N ARG A 455 0.27 -0.94 -9.52
CA ARG A 455 -0.93 -1.08 -10.36
C ARG A 455 -2.07 -0.15 -9.97
N TYR A 456 -2.31 0.06 -8.68
CA TYR A 456 -3.52 0.70 -8.17
C TYR A 456 -3.26 2.07 -7.51
N VAL A 457 -2.04 2.35 -7.04
CA VAL A 457 -1.64 3.63 -6.41
C VAL A 457 -0.78 4.42 -7.41
N SER A 458 -1.41 5.21 -8.27
CA SER A 458 -0.77 5.88 -9.41
C SER A 458 -0.37 7.35 -9.18
N ASP A 459 -0.78 7.94 -8.05
CA ASP A 459 -0.44 9.30 -7.61
C ASP A 459 0.91 9.39 -6.88
N ARG A 460 1.46 8.25 -6.44
CA ARG A 460 2.76 8.10 -5.79
C ARG A 460 3.72 7.22 -6.61
N HIS A 461 5.00 7.29 -6.30
CA HIS A 461 6.07 6.53 -6.95
C HIS A 461 6.63 5.43 -6.04
N LEU A 462 7.18 4.37 -6.63
CA LEU A 462 8.01 3.41 -5.91
C LEU A 462 9.34 4.07 -5.46
N PRO A 463 10.01 3.56 -4.40
CA PRO A 463 9.56 2.48 -3.51
C PRO A 463 8.57 2.92 -2.43
N ASP A 464 8.49 4.23 -2.14
CA ASP A 464 7.69 4.88 -1.07
C ASP A 464 6.28 4.29 -0.89
N LYS A 465 5.46 4.26 -1.95
CA LYS A 465 4.10 3.70 -1.88
C LYS A 465 4.00 2.20 -1.54
N ALA A 466 5.06 1.43 -1.75
CA ALA A 466 5.11 0.02 -1.37
C ALA A 466 5.56 -0.15 0.09
N ILE A 467 6.48 0.71 0.54
CA ILE A 467 6.93 0.80 1.94
C ILE A 467 5.76 1.20 2.83
N ASP A 468 5.03 2.27 2.49
CA ASP A 468 3.87 2.74 3.25
C ASP A 468 2.76 1.65 3.36
N LEU A 469 2.50 0.88 2.29
CA LEU A 469 1.52 -0.22 2.32
C LEU A 469 1.96 -1.35 3.27
N LEU A 470 3.27 -1.62 3.34
CA LEU A 470 3.83 -2.64 4.22
C LEU A 470 3.82 -2.16 5.69
N ASP A 471 4.14 -0.90 5.92
CA ASP A 471 4.15 -0.27 7.24
C ASP A 471 2.74 -0.22 7.86
N GLU A 472 1.74 0.24 7.09
CA GLU A 472 0.34 0.22 7.55
C GLU A 472 -0.14 -1.22 7.78
N ALA A 473 0.32 -2.20 6.99
CA ALA A 473 -0.03 -3.62 7.18
C ALA A 473 0.59 -4.21 8.45
N GLY A 474 1.86 -3.92 8.74
CA GLY A 474 2.51 -4.32 9.98
C GLY A 474 1.82 -3.71 11.20
N SER A 475 1.54 -2.40 11.14
CA SER A 475 0.81 -1.67 12.18
C SER A 475 -0.60 -2.23 12.41
N GLN A 476 -1.38 -2.46 11.35
CA GLN A 476 -2.73 -3.03 11.45
C GLN A 476 -2.70 -4.45 12.03
N ALA A 477 -1.80 -5.33 11.57
CA ALA A 477 -1.69 -6.70 12.06
C ALA A 477 -1.34 -6.75 13.56
N ARG A 478 -0.42 -5.88 14.01
CA ARG A 478 -0.06 -5.70 15.42
C ARG A 478 -1.26 -5.27 16.27
N LEU A 479 -2.04 -4.29 15.79
CA LEU A 479 -3.23 -3.80 16.48
C LEU A 479 -4.36 -4.85 16.53
N GLU A 480 -4.55 -5.64 15.47
CA GLU A 480 -5.54 -6.72 15.44
C GLU A 480 -5.21 -7.83 16.44
N ALA A 481 -3.96 -8.30 16.50
CA ALA A 481 -3.53 -9.29 17.48
C ALA A 481 -3.60 -8.77 18.93
N HIS A 482 -3.25 -7.50 19.18
CA HIS A 482 -3.38 -6.91 20.52
C HIS A 482 -4.86 -6.87 20.97
N ARG A 483 -5.76 -6.40 20.11
CA ARG A 483 -7.21 -6.33 20.39
C ARG A 483 -7.79 -7.72 20.67
N TRP A 484 -7.44 -8.72 19.86
CA TRP A 484 -7.88 -10.09 20.08
C TRP A 484 -7.35 -10.67 21.41
N ARG A 485 -6.11 -10.35 21.81
CA ARG A 485 -5.55 -10.76 23.11
C ARG A 485 -6.37 -10.17 24.27
N LEU A 486 -6.85 -8.93 24.16
CA LEU A 486 -7.74 -8.32 25.16
C LEU A 486 -9.12 -8.97 25.21
N GLU A 487 -9.73 -9.25 24.04
CA GLU A 487 -11.04 -9.91 23.94
C GLU A 487 -11.02 -11.33 24.54
N LYS A 488 -10.00 -12.13 24.23
CA LYS A 488 -9.83 -13.47 24.81
C LYS A 488 -9.53 -13.44 26.31
N LEU A 489 -8.86 -12.39 26.80
CA LEU A 489 -8.69 -12.18 28.24
C LEU A 489 -10.02 -11.81 28.92
N ALA A 490 -10.83 -10.93 28.31
CA ALA A 490 -12.16 -10.57 28.82
C ALA A 490 -13.09 -11.79 28.90
N LEU A 491 -13.19 -12.58 27.83
CA LEU A 491 -13.95 -13.84 27.80
C LEU A 491 -13.48 -14.83 28.86
N ARG A 492 -12.17 -14.94 29.11
CA ARG A 492 -11.64 -15.78 30.20
C ARG A 492 -12.01 -15.24 31.58
N MET A 493 -11.95 -13.92 31.79
CA MET A 493 -12.32 -13.32 33.08
C MET A 493 -13.81 -13.51 33.37
N GLU A 494 -14.68 -13.42 32.35
CA GLU A 494 -16.11 -13.71 32.45
C GLU A 494 -16.38 -15.20 32.74
N GLN A 495 -15.70 -16.12 32.03
CA GLN A 495 -15.81 -17.56 32.28
C GLN A 495 -15.34 -17.97 33.68
N VAL A 496 -14.25 -17.37 34.17
CA VAL A 496 -13.72 -17.60 35.53
C VAL A 496 -14.65 -17.00 36.60
N ALA A 497 -15.24 -15.83 36.35
CA ALA A 497 -16.27 -15.27 37.23
C ALA A 497 -17.54 -16.14 37.30
N GLY A 498 -17.88 -16.84 36.21
CA GLY A 498 -19.01 -17.77 36.15
C GLY A 498 -18.76 -19.16 36.75
N HIS A 499 -17.50 -19.59 36.94
CA HIS A 499 -17.13 -20.94 37.40
C HIS A 499 -16.34 -20.94 38.73
N MET A 500 -16.68 -20.05 39.65
CA MET A 500 -15.88 -19.82 40.86
C MET A 500 -15.89 -20.98 41.89
N ASP A 501 -16.69 -22.04 41.70
CA ASP A 501 -16.75 -23.21 42.59
C ASP A 501 -15.99 -24.46 42.08
N GLU A 502 -15.74 -24.62 40.77
CA GLU A 502 -15.08 -25.82 40.24
C GLU A 502 -14.14 -25.49 39.07
N LEU A 503 -12.81 -25.39 39.34
CA LEU A 503 -11.71 -25.88 38.48
C LEU A 503 -10.32 -25.46 39.01
N SER A 504 -9.84 -26.17 40.03
CA SER A 504 -8.43 -26.16 40.41
C SER A 504 -7.59 -27.18 39.62
N THR A 505 -7.69 -27.21 38.27
CA THR A 505 -6.72 -27.88 37.37
C THR A 505 -7.01 -27.65 35.86
N SER A 506 -6.35 -26.66 35.23
CA SER A 506 -6.10 -26.67 33.76
C SER A 506 -5.10 -25.58 33.28
N ASN A 507 -3.82 -25.71 33.64
CA ASN A 507 -2.72 -24.85 33.14
C ASN A 507 -2.34 -25.10 31.66
N VAL A 508 -3.30 -25.38 30.78
CA VAL A 508 -3.02 -25.88 29.41
C VAL A 508 -2.89 -24.75 28.38
N ALA A 509 -3.33 -23.52 28.69
CA ALA A 509 -3.51 -22.47 27.69
C ALA A 509 -2.61 -21.23 27.88
N SER A 510 -1.45 -21.40 28.53
CA SER A 510 -0.33 -20.44 28.52
C SER A 510 0.80 -20.84 27.54
N SER A 511 1.07 -22.15 27.35
CA SER A 511 2.29 -22.57 26.63
C SER A 511 2.38 -22.10 25.18
N GLU A 512 1.29 -22.06 24.42
CA GLU A 512 1.35 -21.65 23.00
C GLU A 512 1.81 -20.19 22.80
N ALA A 513 1.42 -19.29 23.71
CA ALA A 513 1.84 -17.89 23.68
C ALA A 513 3.28 -17.73 24.19
N ASP A 514 3.61 -18.41 25.29
CA ASP A 514 4.97 -18.43 25.86
C ASP A 514 5.98 -19.01 24.85
N GLU A 515 5.62 -20.08 24.14
CA GLU A 515 6.42 -20.70 23.07
C GLU A 515 6.58 -19.79 21.85
N ALA A 516 5.57 -18.99 21.49
CA ALA A 516 5.68 -18.03 20.40
C ALA A 516 6.60 -16.86 20.75
N GLU A 517 6.56 -16.37 21.99
CA GLU A 517 7.51 -15.36 22.51
C GLU A 517 8.95 -15.94 22.61
N VAL A 518 9.10 -17.22 22.98
CA VAL A 518 10.40 -17.93 22.95
C VAL A 518 10.94 -18.08 21.53
N LEU A 519 10.12 -18.54 20.56
CA LEU A 519 10.53 -18.66 19.16
C LEU A 519 10.91 -17.32 18.54
N TRP A 520 10.19 -16.25 18.88
CA TRP A 520 10.58 -14.89 18.47
C TRP A 520 11.93 -14.48 19.07
N SER A 521 12.17 -14.78 20.35
CA SER A 521 13.48 -14.53 20.99
C SER A 521 14.62 -15.32 20.35
N GLU A 522 14.41 -16.60 20.02
CA GLU A 522 15.36 -17.42 19.25
C GLU A 522 15.61 -16.84 17.85
N PHE A 523 14.56 -16.34 17.18
CA PHE A 523 14.68 -15.73 15.85
C PHE A 523 15.51 -14.43 15.90
N GLN A 524 15.21 -13.55 16.85
CA GLN A 524 15.94 -12.29 17.07
C GLN A 524 17.43 -12.54 17.40
N THR A 525 17.71 -13.49 18.29
CA THR A 525 19.10 -13.84 18.66
C THR A 525 19.87 -14.48 17.49
N ALA A 526 19.22 -15.32 16.67
CA ALA A 526 19.81 -15.84 15.44
C ALA A 526 20.11 -14.73 14.40
N ARG A 527 19.19 -13.75 14.24
CA ARG A 527 19.35 -12.61 13.32
C ARG A 527 20.51 -11.70 13.74
N GLU A 528 20.60 -11.35 15.02
CA GLU A 528 21.68 -10.51 15.54
C GLU A 528 23.04 -11.23 15.47
N ALA A 529 23.09 -12.52 15.82
CA ALA A 529 24.31 -13.32 15.65
C ALA A 529 24.74 -13.39 14.17
N LYS A 530 23.80 -13.57 13.22
CA LYS A 530 24.08 -13.51 11.77
C LYS A 530 24.67 -12.16 11.37
N ARG A 531 24.14 -11.04 11.89
CA ARG A 531 24.62 -9.68 11.61
C ARG A 531 26.03 -9.47 12.14
N GLN A 532 26.33 -9.96 13.34
CA GLN A 532 27.66 -9.93 13.95
C GLN A 532 28.66 -10.79 13.18
N ALA A 533 28.31 -12.04 12.83
CA ALA A 533 29.15 -12.92 12.02
C ALA A 533 29.47 -12.32 10.63
N THR A 534 28.47 -11.70 9.99
CA THR A 534 28.65 -11.01 8.70
C THR A 534 29.59 -9.81 8.83
N THR A 535 29.44 -9.00 9.89
CA THR A 535 30.28 -7.82 10.16
C THR A 535 31.71 -8.23 10.53
N GLY A 536 31.89 -9.33 11.26
CA GLY A 536 33.18 -9.90 11.65
C GLY A 536 33.90 -10.69 10.53
N GLY A 537 33.30 -10.84 9.35
CA GLY A 537 33.87 -11.61 8.23
C GLY A 537 33.79 -13.13 8.38
N PHE A 538 33.01 -13.65 9.34
CA PHE A 538 32.82 -15.08 9.59
C PHE A 538 31.75 -15.66 8.66
N TYR A 539 32.01 -15.68 7.35
CA TYR A 539 31.03 -16.05 6.32
C TYR A 539 30.43 -17.45 6.50
N GLU A 540 31.21 -18.45 6.94
CA GLU A 540 30.70 -19.81 7.19
C GLU A 540 29.68 -19.86 8.34
N GLU A 541 29.93 -19.11 9.41
CA GLU A 541 29.01 -19.00 10.55
C GLU A 541 27.77 -18.18 10.18
N ALA A 542 27.93 -17.11 9.40
CA ALA A 542 26.82 -16.33 8.87
C ALA A 542 25.86 -17.16 7.99
N VAL A 543 26.38 -18.14 7.22
CA VAL A 543 25.55 -19.09 6.46
C VAL A 543 24.76 -20.00 7.39
N LEU A 544 25.41 -20.62 8.38
CA LEU A 544 24.72 -21.50 9.34
C LEU A 544 23.65 -20.76 10.16
N LEU A 545 23.91 -19.51 10.53
CA LEU A 545 22.97 -18.67 11.26
C LEU A 545 21.81 -18.19 10.37
N ARG A 546 22.05 -17.95 9.07
CA ARG A 546 21.00 -17.70 8.08
C ARG A 546 20.09 -18.92 7.89
N ASP A 547 20.65 -20.13 7.80
CA ASP A 547 19.85 -21.34 7.68
C ASP A 547 18.97 -21.52 8.92
N ARG A 548 19.52 -21.28 10.12
CA ARG A 548 18.77 -21.32 11.39
C ARG A 548 17.70 -20.23 11.50
N GLU A 549 17.99 -19.02 11.03
CA GLU A 549 17.02 -17.92 10.90
C GLU A 549 15.85 -18.33 10.00
N GLN A 550 16.13 -18.96 8.85
CA GLN A 550 15.10 -19.44 7.92
C GLN A 550 14.25 -20.58 8.52
N GLU A 551 14.85 -21.51 9.27
CA GLU A 551 14.10 -22.54 10.03
C GLU A 551 13.13 -21.90 11.04
N LEU A 552 13.61 -20.95 11.84
CA LEU A 552 12.83 -20.28 12.88
C LEU A 552 11.72 -19.41 12.28
N ARG A 553 12.02 -18.71 11.19
CA ARG A 553 11.06 -17.96 10.39
C ARG A 553 9.94 -18.85 9.87
N ALA A 554 10.28 -19.96 9.21
CA ALA A 554 9.30 -20.92 8.69
C ALA A 554 8.45 -21.53 9.82
N ALA A 555 9.01 -21.71 11.03
CA ALA A 555 8.25 -22.15 12.20
C ALA A 555 7.25 -21.09 12.71
N LEU A 556 7.61 -19.80 12.65
CA LEU A 556 6.71 -18.69 12.98
C LEU A 556 5.58 -18.56 11.93
N GLU A 557 5.93 -18.53 10.63
CA GLU A 557 4.97 -18.45 9.52
C GLU A 557 4.00 -19.66 9.53
N ALA A 558 4.51 -20.87 9.72
CA ALA A 558 3.68 -22.08 9.79
C ALA A 558 2.77 -22.13 11.02
N ARG A 559 3.07 -21.40 12.10
CA ARG A 559 2.13 -21.21 13.22
C ARG A 559 1.08 -20.16 12.85
N GLY A 560 1.47 -19.07 12.17
CA GLY A 560 0.56 -18.04 11.64
C GLY A 560 -0.58 -18.63 10.83
N ASN A 561 -0.27 -19.41 9.79
CA ASN A 561 -1.25 -19.92 8.84
C ASN A 561 -2.15 -21.06 9.37
N ARG A 562 -1.81 -21.67 10.52
CA ARG A 562 -2.58 -22.80 11.09
C ARG A 562 -3.79 -22.37 11.91
N THR A 563 -3.82 -21.13 12.37
CA THR A 563 -4.93 -20.57 13.15
C THR A 563 -5.70 -19.57 12.31
N SER A 564 -6.98 -19.87 12.02
CA SER A 564 -7.95 -18.94 11.42
C SER A 564 -8.39 -17.83 12.39
N SER A 565 -7.49 -17.42 13.29
CA SER A 565 -7.68 -16.46 14.36
C SER A 565 -6.32 -15.81 14.65
N PRO A 566 -6.26 -14.49 14.94
CA PRO A 566 -4.99 -13.78 15.14
C PRO A 566 -4.42 -14.04 16.55
N SER A 567 -4.21 -15.32 16.88
CA SER A 567 -3.95 -15.80 18.24
C SER A 567 -2.48 -15.80 18.67
N LEU A 568 -1.58 -15.36 17.80
CA LEU A 568 -0.14 -15.41 18.03
C LEU A 568 0.37 -14.18 18.77
N ALA A 569 1.47 -14.38 19.51
CA ALA A 569 2.26 -13.28 20.06
C ALA A 569 2.96 -12.44 18.96
N VAL A 570 3.11 -13.01 17.76
CA VAL A 570 3.71 -12.39 16.56
C VAL A 570 2.74 -12.59 15.39
N PRO A 571 2.11 -11.54 14.84
CA PRO A 571 1.25 -11.64 13.66
C PRO A 571 2.06 -11.97 12.41
N THR A 572 1.45 -12.68 11.46
CA THR A 572 1.96 -12.84 10.09
C THR A 572 1.15 -11.97 9.15
N VAL A 573 1.82 -11.19 8.30
CA VAL A 573 1.20 -10.31 7.30
C VAL A 573 1.21 -11.05 5.96
N GLU A 574 0.01 -11.42 5.52
CA GLU A 574 -0.24 -12.07 4.23
C GLU A 574 -0.71 -11.07 3.16
N VAL A 575 -0.73 -11.51 1.90
CA VAL A 575 -1.31 -10.80 0.75
C VAL A 575 -2.70 -10.21 1.08
N GLY A 576 -3.54 -10.97 1.79
CA GLY A 576 -4.89 -10.54 2.17
C GLY A 576 -4.98 -9.31 3.07
N MET A 577 -3.91 -8.94 3.77
CA MET A 577 -3.83 -7.68 4.53
C MET A 577 -3.44 -6.51 3.62
N ILE A 578 -2.46 -6.72 2.74
CA ILE A 578 -2.03 -5.73 1.74
C ILE A 578 -3.20 -5.35 0.82
N GLU A 579 -3.97 -6.34 0.35
CA GLU A 579 -5.17 -6.11 -0.47
C GLU A 579 -6.22 -5.25 0.26
N LYS A 580 -6.47 -5.51 1.55
CA LYS A 580 -7.42 -4.73 2.37
C LYS A 580 -6.99 -3.27 2.54
N ILE A 581 -5.69 -3.00 2.65
CA ILE A 581 -5.17 -1.63 2.83
C ILE A 581 -5.14 -0.90 1.49
N CYS A 582 -4.66 -1.57 0.43
CA CYS A 582 -4.74 -1.05 -0.93
C CYS A 582 -6.19 -0.70 -1.31
N ALA A 583 -7.17 -1.53 -0.93
CA ALA A 583 -8.60 -1.24 -1.10
C ALA A 583 -9.06 0.03 -0.37
N LYS A 584 -8.65 0.23 0.90
CA LYS A 584 -8.96 1.45 1.66
C LYS A 584 -8.41 2.71 0.99
N TRP A 585 -7.17 2.66 0.51
CA TRP A 585 -6.51 3.81 -0.12
C TRP A 585 -7.10 4.16 -1.48
N THR A 586 -7.40 3.15 -2.29
CA THR A 586 -7.79 3.31 -3.70
C THR A 586 -9.31 3.34 -3.91
N SER A 587 -10.09 3.12 -2.83
CA SER A 587 -11.55 2.92 -2.87
C SER A 587 -12.04 1.74 -3.73
N ILE A 588 -11.13 0.88 -4.19
CA ILE A 588 -11.46 -0.34 -4.95
C ILE A 588 -11.88 -1.44 -3.96
N PRO A 589 -13.00 -2.16 -4.17
CA PRO A 589 -13.36 -3.30 -3.33
C PRO A 589 -12.27 -4.38 -3.30
N VAL A 590 -12.09 -5.06 -2.16
CA VAL A 590 -11.07 -6.13 -2.01
C VAL A 590 -11.27 -7.25 -3.03
N ASP A 591 -12.51 -7.66 -3.29
CA ASP A 591 -12.84 -8.62 -4.34
C ASP A 591 -12.46 -8.09 -5.74
N GLY A 592 -12.52 -6.77 -5.92
CA GLY A 592 -12.07 -6.08 -7.12
C GLY A 592 -10.54 -6.04 -7.30
N ILE A 593 -9.77 -6.20 -6.22
CA ILE A 593 -8.30 -6.34 -6.24
C ILE A 593 -7.90 -7.80 -6.46
N ARG A 594 -8.58 -8.73 -5.77
CA ARG A 594 -8.37 -10.19 -5.87
C ARG A 594 -8.74 -10.76 -7.23
N ALA A 595 -9.94 -10.45 -7.72
CA ALA A 595 -10.44 -11.03 -8.95
C ALA A 595 -9.60 -10.53 -10.12
N THR A 596 -8.96 -11.47 -10.81
CA THR A 596 -8.29 -11.17 -12.07
C THR A 596 -9.31 -10.56 -13.03
N ASN A 597 -8.86 -9.64 -13.90
CA ASN A 597 -9.74 -9.05 -14.92
C ASN A 597 -10.48 -10.13 -15.73
N ARG A 598 -9.85 -11.30 -15.91
CA ARG A 598 -10.38 -12.49 -16.59
C ARG A 598 -11.57 -13.12 -15.88
N GLU A 599 -11.55 -13.22 -14.55
CA GLU A 599 -12.68 -13.74 -13.76
C GLU A 599 -13.87 -12.80 -13.83
N LYS A 600 -13.63 -11.49 -13.63
CA LYS A 600 -14.67 -10.45 -13.78
C LYS A 600 -15.33 -10.50 -15.15
N ALA A 601 -14.54 -10.56 -16.22
CA ALA A 601 -15.04 -10.62 -17.58
C ALA A 601 -15.83 -11.91 -17.90
N ASN A 602 -15.59 -13.02 -17.18
CA ASN A 602 -16.32 -14.27 -17.37
C ASN A 602 -17.73 -14.24 -16.78
N GLY A 603 -17.90 -13.71 -15.56
CA GLY A 603 -19.21 -13.60 -14.89
C GLY A 603 -20.14 -12.54 -15.51
N LEU A 604 -19.54 -11.44 -16.00
CA LEU A 604 -20.23 -10.22 -16.46
C LEU A 604 -21.46 -10.44 -17.37
N LYS A 605 -21.41 -11.42 -18.29
CA LYS A 605 -22.54 -11.68 -19.21
C LYS A 605 -23.83 -12.01 -18.45
N ASN A 606 -23.75 -12.90 -17.47
CA ASN A 606 -24.94 -13.40 -16.79
C ASN A 606 -25.53 -12.31 -15.89
N GLU A 607 -24.69 -11.52 -15.23
CA GLU A 607 -25.15 -10.41 -14.39
C GLU A 607 -25.80 -9.29 -15.21
N LEU A 608 -25.20 -8.89 -16.34
CA LEU A 608 -25.80 -7.87 -17.21
C LEU A 608 -27.14 -8.33 -17.80
N LEU A 609 -27.27 -9.59 -18.20
CA LEU A 609 -28.55 -10.14 -18.70
C LEU A 609 -29.64 -10.22 -17.62
N THR A 610 -29.30 -10.23 -16.32
CA THR A 610 -30.31 -10.12 -15.25
C THR A 610 -30.79 -8.70 -14.98
N ARG A 611 -30.08 -7.68 -15.49
CA ARG A 611 -30.41 -6.25 -15.31
C ARG A 611 -30.97 -5.59 -16.57
N MET A 612 -30.56 -6.05 -17.75
CA MET A 612 -30.95 -5.50 -19.05
C MET A 612 -32.08 -6.30 -19.68
N VAL A 613 -33.19 -5.63 -20.00
CA VAL A 613 -34.32 -6.24 -20.70
C VAL A 613 -34.22 -5.96 -22.21
N GLY A 614 -34.29 -7.01 -23.03
CA GLY A 614 -34.47 -6.89 -24.48
C GLY A 614 -33.26 -6.38 -25.29
N GLN A 615 -32.06 -6.37 -24.70
CA GLN A 615 -30.83 -5.85 -25.34
C GLN A 615 -29.69 -6.89 -25.37
N ASP A 616 -30.03 -8.18 -25.40
CA ASP A 616 -29.09 -9.30 -25.34
C ASP A 616 -27.95 -9.23 -26.39
N PRO A 617 -28.19 -8.83 -27.66
CA PRO A 617 -27.11 -8.69 -28.64
C PRO A 617 -26.13 -7.56 -28.32
N ALA A 618 -26.61 -6.49 -27.67
CA ALA A 618 -25.78 -5.38 -27.21
C ALA A 618 -24.91 -5.82 -26.02
N VAL A 619 -25.51 -6.50 -25.04
CA VAL A 619 -24.81 -7.11 -23.90
C VAL A 619 -23.76 -8.12 -24.37
N PHE A 620 -24.10 -8.97 -25.36
CA PHE A 620 -23.19 -9.97 -25.91
C PHE A 620 -21.98 -9.34 -26.62
N ALA A 621 -22.21 -8.33 -27.48
CA ALA A 621 -21.13 -7.61 -28.16
C ALA A 621 -20.19 -6.93 -27.16
N LEU A 622 -20.75 -6.20 -26.19
CA LEU A 622 -19.99 -5.53 -25.14
C LEU A 622 -19.17 -6.51 -24.29
N CYS A 623 -19.78 -7.61 -23.82
CA CYS A 623 -19.07 -8.66 -23.08
C CYS A 623 -17.94 -9.29 -23.90
N THR A 624 -18.16 -9.50 -25.19
CA THR A 624 -17.15 -10.06 -26.10
C THR A 624 -15.98 -9.10 -26.27
N ALA A 625 -16.24 -7.80 -26.45
CA ALA A 625 -15.21 -6.79 -26.58
C ALA A 625 -14.38 -6.61 -25.29
N ILE A 626 -15.03 -6.60 -24.12
CA ILE A 626 -14.32 -6.59 -22.82
C ILE A 626 -13.42 -7.82 -22.68
N LYS A 627 -13.92 -9.02 -23.03
CA LYS A 627 -13.11 -10.25 -23.02
C LYS A 627 -11.88 -10.15 -23.94
N ARG A 628 -12.00 -9.56 -25.14
CA ARG A 628 -10.85 -9.32 -26.04
C ARG A 628 -9.78 -8.44 -25.38
N ALA A 629 -10.19 -7.34 -24.76
CA ALA A 629 -9.26 -6.43 -24.09
C ALA A 629 -8.58 -7.06 -22.86
N VAL A 630 -9.36 -7.78 -22.04
CA VAL A 630 -8.92 -8.40 -20.79
C VAL A 630 -7.93 -9.55 -20.98
N VAL A 631 -7.99 -10.29 -22.10
CA VAL A 631 -7.07 -11.41 -22.39
C VAL A 631 -5.66 -10.95 -22.79
N GLY A 632 -5.38 -9.64 -22.83
CA GLY A 632 -4.06 -9.10 -23.15
C GLY A 632 -3.75 -9.09 -24.65
N VAL A 633 -4.77 -9.22 -25.50
CA VAL A 633 -4.67 -9.04 -26.97
C VAL A 633 -4.55 -7.55 -27.33
N ARG A 634 -4.89 -6.64 -26.40
CA ARG A 634 -4.84 -5.19 -26.56
C ARG A 634 -3.55 -4.60 -25.99
N ASP A 635 -3.10 -3.48 -26.57
CA ASP A 635 -2.01 -2.65 -26.03
C ASP A 635 -2.34 -2.18 -24.59
N PRO A 636 -1.49 -2.49 -23.59
CA PRO A 636 -1.70 -2.13 -22.18
C PRO A 636 -1.62 -0.62 -21.91
N LYS A 637 -1.25 0.21 -22.89
CA LYS A 637 -1.28 1.67 -22.76
C LYS A 637 -2.68 2.26 -22.87
N ARG A 638 -3.64 1.55 -23.46
CA ARG A 638 -4.98 2.06 -23.75
C ARG A 638 -5.93 1.89 -22.54
N PRO A 639 -7.10 2.55 -22.50
CA PRO A 639 -8.15 2.27 -21.52
C PRO A 639 -8.56 0.78 -21.50
N VAL A 640 -9.28 0.33 -20.47
CA VAL A 640 -9.74 -1.07 -20.37
C VAL A 640 -10.61 -1.42 -21.57
N ALA A 641 -11.60 -0.58 -21.85
CA ALA A 641 -12.45 -0.70 -23.04
C ALA A 641 -12.99 0.67 -23.46
N SER A 642 -13.29 0.84 -24.76
CA SER A 642 -13.86 2.05 -25.33
C SER A 642 -15.01 1.74 -26.29
N PHE A 643 -16.23 2.22 -25.98
CA PHE A 643 -17.47 1.87 -26.69
C PHE A 643 -18.25 3.08 -27.17
N MET A 644 -18.83 2.99 -28.36
CA MET A 644 -19.97 3.82 -28.77
C MET A 644 -21.26 3.00 -28.64
N LEU A 645 -22.25 3.54 -27.94
CA LEU A 645 -23.58 2.96 -27.70
C LEU A 645 -24.59 3.70 -28.58
N CYS A 646 -25.04 3.09 -29.68
CA CYS A 646 -25.90 3.71 -30.69
C CYS A 646 -27.31 3.12 -30.70
N GLY A 647 -28.33 3.96 -30.87
CA GLY A 647 -29.73 3.55 -31.01
C GLY A 647 -30.70 4.67 -30.65
N PRO A 648 -32.01 4.40 -30.54
CA PRO A 648 -33.01 5.40 -30.15
C PRO A 648 -32.78 5.92 -28.72
N THR A 649 -33.51 6.96 -28.31
CA THR A 649 -33.57 7.35 -26.89
C THR A 649 -34.46 6.37 -26.11
N GLY A 650 -34.21 6.18 -24.81
CA GLY A 650 -35.07 5.36 -23.94
C GLY A 650 -34.89 3.84 -24.03
N VAL A 651 -33.97 3.34 -24.87
CA VAL A 651 -33.69 1.88 -25.04
C VAL A 651 -32.66 1.30 -24.06
N GLY A 652 -32.23 2.06 -23.05
CA GLY A 652 -31.29 1.58 -22.02
C GLY A 652 -29.79 1.78 -22.27
N LYS A 653 -29.38 2.69 -23.17
CA LYS A 653 -27.95 2.99 -23.44
C LYS A 653 -27.16 3.39 -22.18
N THR A 654 -27.68 4.36 -21.44
CA THR A 654 -27.12 4.85 -20.16
C THR A 654 -27.17 3.77 -19.08
N GLU A 655 -28.25 2.96 -19.06
CA GLU A 655 -28.41 1.89 -18.08
C GLU A 655 -27.40 0.74 -18.30
N LEU A 656 -27.12 0.35 -19.55
CA LEU A 656 -26.06 -0.63 -19.83
C LEU A 656 -24.71 -0.16 -19.29
N ALA A 657 -24.39 1.13 -19.42
CA ALA A 657 -23.15 1.71 -18.88
C ALA A 657 -23.15 1.75 -17.34
N ARG A 658 -24.28 2.09 -16.71
CA ARG A 658 -24.45 2.09 -15.24
C ARG A 658 -24.33 0.67 -14.66
N SER A 659 -25.08 -0.28 -15.21
CA SER A 659 -25.03 -1.69 -14.84
C SER A 659 -23.65 -2.32 -15.09
N LEU A 660 -22.95 -1.94 -16.17
CA LEU A 660 -21.56 -2.34 -16.40
C LEU A 660 -20.61 -1.83 -15.32
N ALA A 661 -20.76 -0.57 -14.90
CA ALA A 661 -19.95 -0.01 -13.81
C ALA A 661 -20.16 -0.78 -12.49
N ALA A 662 -21.43 -1.05 -12.16
CA ALA A 662 -21.80 -1.80 -10.95
C ALA A 662 -21.23 -3.23 -10.93
N CYS A 663 -21.35 -3.98 -12.04
CA CYS A 663 -20.87 -5.36 -12.15
C CYS A 663 -19.34 -5.47 -12.31
N TYR A 664 -18.70 -4.59 -13.09
CA TYR A 664 -17.27 -4.74 -13.40
C TYR A 664 -16.33 -4.14 -12.33
N PHE A 665 -16.71 -3.00 -11.74
CA PHE A 665 -15.91 -2.33 -10.72
C PHE A 665 -16.38 -2.60 -9.29
N GLY A 666 -17.63 -3.06 -9.10
CA GLY A 666 -18.20 -3.35 -7.80
C GLY A 666 -18.60 -2.07 -7.05
N GLY A 667 -19.86 -1.68 -7.11
CA GLY A 667 -20.35 -0.49 -6.40
C GLY A 667 -21.85 -0.48 -6.18
N LYS A 668 -22.28 -0.34 -4.91
CA LYS A 668 -23.70 -0.19 -4.52
C LYS A 668 -24.21 1.27 -4.60
N GLY A 669 -23.39 2.20 -5.12
CA GLY A 669 -23.70 3.64 -5.13
C GLY A 669 -24.61 4.10 -6.27
N ALA A 670 -24.65 3.35 -7.37
CA ALA A 670 -25.29 3.78 -8.63
C ALA A 670 -26.84 3.83 -8.58
N GLU A 671 -27.46 3.24 -7.56
CA GLU A 671 -28.92 3.09 -7.43
C GLU A 671 -29.60 4.34 -6.81
N LYS A 672 -28.84 5.34 -6.32
CA LYS A 672 -29.38 6.49 -5.55
C LYS A 672 -29.40 7.85 -6.27
N GLU A 673 -28.94 7.94 -7.52
CA GLU A 673 -28.89 9.22 -8.24
C GLU A 673 -30.22 9.60 -8.91
N GLU A 674 -31.08 8.62 -9.20
CA GLU A 674 -32.31 8.82 -9.99
C GLU A 674 -33.31 9.76 -9.32
N THR A 675 -33.37 9.78 -7.99
CA THR A 675 -34.33 10.59 -7.22
C THR A 675 -34.03 12.09 -7.20
N LYS A 676 -32.90 12.54 -7.78
CA LYS A 676 -32.47 13.97 -7.74
C LYS A 676 -32.34 14.66 -9.09
N GLU A 677 -32.29 13.92 -10.19
CA GLU A 677 -32.28 14.51 -11.54
C GLU A 677 -33.69 14.99 -11.95
N GLU A 678 -34.74 14.24 -11.58
CA GLU A 678 -36.11 14.50 -12.03
C GLU A 678 -36.73 15.78 -11.43
N GLU A 679 -36.45 16.11 -10.16
CA GLU A 679 -36.89 17.37 -9.52
C GLU A 679 -36.36 18.63 -10.24
N GLN A 680 -35.19 18.53 -10.88
CA GLN A 680 -34.53 19.67 -11.53
C GLN A 680 -34.97 19.88 -12.99
N GLN A 681 -35.38 18.82 -13.69
CA GLN A 681 -35.90 18.93 -15.06
C GLN A 681 -37.38 19.33 -15.10
N GLN A 682 -38.18 18.99 -14.09
CA GLN A 682 -39.61 19.39 -14.05
C GLN A 682 -39.82 20.90 -13.86
N GLN A 683 -38.83 21.66 -13.39
CA GLN A 683 -38.96 23.12 -13.16
C GLN A 683 -38.70 23.99 -14.40
N GLN A 684 -38.23 23.44 -15.53
CA GLN A 684 -37.88 24.23 -16.71
C GLN A 684 -39.01 24.38 -17.76
N ASP A 685 -40.02 23.50 -17.75
CA ASP A 685 -41.13 23.52 -18.73
C ASP A 685 -42.36 24.34 -18.27
N GLY A 686 -42.25 25.08 -17.16
CA GLY A 686 -43.33 25.94 -16.64
C GLY A 686 -43.36 27.34 -17.28
N THR A 687 -44.34 27.61 -18.14
CA THR A 687 -44.51 28.92 -18.80
C THR A 687 -44.79 30.06 -17.80
N ALA A 688 -43.86 31.00 -17.67
CA ALA A 688 -44.00 32.15 -16.76
C ALA A 688 -44.66 33.37 -17.41
N THR A 689 -45.91 33.68 -17.02
CA THR A 689 -46.53 35.00 -17.21
C THR A 689 -46.21 35.92 -16.03
N PRO A 690 -45.68 37.14 -16.24
CA PRO A 690 -45.38 38.07 -15.15
C PRO A 690 -46.62 38.88 -14.75
N VAL A 691 -46.89 38.97 -13.44
CA VAL A 691 -47.85 39.92 -12.85
C VAL A 691 -47.08 40.94 -12.02
N VAL A 692 -47.45 42.23 -12.16
CA VAL A 692 -46.78 43.38 -11.55
C VAL A 692 -47.61 43.93 -10.38
N ALA A 693 -46.96 44.12 -9.23
CA ALA A 693 -47.31 45.07 -8.15
C ALA A 693 -46.07 45.21 -7.26
N GLU A 694 -45.31 46.32 -7.26
CA GLU A 694 -45.57 47.61 -6.58
C GLU A 694 -45.51 47.58 -5.03
N GLY A 695 -44.61 48.41 -4.48
CA GLY A 695 -44.80 49.06 -3.16
C GLY A 695 -43.82 48.71 -2.03
N GLY A 696 -42.92 49.63 -1.67
CA GLY A 696 -42.33 49.67 -0.32
C GLY A 696 -40.80 49.81 -0.20
N LYS A 697 -40.33 51.04 0.06
CA LYS A 697 -39.03 51.39 0.66
C LYS A 697 -39.30 52.42 1.79
N PRO A 698 -38.35 52.70 2.69
CA PRO A 698 -37.34 51.85 3.31
C PRO A 698 -37.40 51.97 4.85
N ASN A 699 -36.42 51.43 5.59
CA ASN A 699 -35.86 52.09 6.77
C ASN A 699 -34.42 51.63 7.01
N ASP A 700 -33.59 52.55 7.49
CA ASP A 700 -32.22 52.31 7.95
C ASP A 700 -32.20 51.43 9.20
N ASP A 701 -31.17 50.59 9.33
CA ASP A 701 -30.10 50.79 10.32
C ASP A 701 -29.00 49.73 10.05
N GLY A 702 -27.73 50.15 10.03
CA GLY A 702 -26.63 49.32 9.53
C GLY A 702 -25.86 48.56 10.60
N ASP A 703 -25.16 47.51 10.18
CA ASP A 703 -23.83 47.18 10.71
C ASP A 703 -23.01 46.44 9.63
N ASP A 704 -21.73 46.79 9.50
CA ASP A 704 -20.85 46.30 8.43
C ASP A 704 -20.18 44.98 8.83
N SER A 705 -20.49 43.90 8.11
CA SER A 705 -19.67 42.68 8.14
C SER A 705 -19.61 42.00 6.76
N GLU A 706 -18.53 42.27 6.02
CA GLU A 706 -18.27 41.68 4.70
C GLU A 706 -17.98 40.17 4.78
N VAL A 707 -19.04 39.36 4.79
CA VAL A 707 -18.93 37.92 4.47
C VAL A 707 -19.14 37.76 2.96
N GLY A 708 -18.03 37.81 2.22
CA GLY A 708 -17.98 37.59 0.78
C GLY A 708 -18.30 36.13 0.40
N GLY A 709 -19.59 35.78 0.40
CA GLY A 709 -20.06 34.45 0.01
C GLY A 709 -20.07 34.27 -1.52
N ASP A 710 -19.04 33.60 -2.05
CA ASP A 710 -18.96 33.23 -3.46
C ASP A 710 -20.12 32.28 -3.86
N ARG A 711 -21.02 32.78 -4.71
CA ARG A 711 -22.17 32.05 -5.25
C ARG A 711 -21.86 31.43 -6.61
N THR A 712 -20.82 30.60 -6.70
CA THR A 712 -20.56 29.76 -7.88
C THR A 712 -20.34 28.27 -7.57
N LYS A 713 -20.99 27.74 -6.52
CA LYS A 713 -21.05 26.30 -6.27
C LYS A 713 -21.96 25.57 -7.28
N ALA A 714 -21.38 25.13 -8.39
CA ALA A 714 -21.91 23.97 -9.12
C ALA A 714 -21.97 22.77 -8.16
N LYS A 715 -23.09 22.02 -8.17
CA LYS A 715 -23.38 20.95 -7.20
C LYS A 715 -22.53 19.68 -7.41
N GLY A 716 -21.23 19.75 -7.12
CA GLY A 716 -20.44 18.55 -6.83
C GLY A 716 -20.79 18.02 -5.43
N HIS A 717 -21.77 17.12 -5.32
CA HIS A 717 -22.13 16.53 -4.02
C HIS A 717 -21.10 15.50 -3.57
N THR A 718 -20.50 15.73 -2.40
CA THR A 718 -19.66 14.75 -1.71
C THR A 718 -20.52 13.69 -1.03
N GLY A 719 -20.70 12.55 -1.68
CA GLY A 719 -21.27 11.33 -1.11
C GLY A 719 -20.72 10.12 -1.89
N ALA A 720 -20.36 9.05 -1.17
CA ALA A 720 -19.81 7.76 -1.64
C ALA A 720 -19.39 7.74 -3.14
N GLN A 721 -18.09 7.92 -3.43
CA GLN A 721 -17.57 7.99 -4.79
C GLN A 721 -18.06 6.82 -5.64
N SER A 722 -18.93 7.10 -6.60
CA SER A 722 -19.43 6.11 -7.55
C SER A 722 -18.32 5.72 -8.52
N ASN A 723 -18.22 4.44 -8.86
CA ASN A 723 -17.37 3.95 -9.95
C ASN A 723 -17.99 4.24 -11.33
N PHE A 724 -19.06 5.04 -11.39
CA PHE A 724 -19.71 5.55 -12.59
C PHE A 724 -19.62 7.09 -12.60
N ILE A 725 -19.03 7.65 -13.65
CA ILE A 725 -18.89 9.10 -13.86
C ILE A 725 -19.61 9.45 -15.17
N ARG A 726 -20.56 10.39 -15.12
CA ARG A 726 -21.33 10.83 -16.28
C ARG A 726 -21.00 12.27 -16.65
N PHE A 727 -20.89 12.54 -17.95
CA PHE A 727 -20.79 13.87 -18.53
C PHE A 727 -21.84 14.02 -19.63
N ASP A 728 -22.75 14.99 -19.51
CA ASP A 728 -23.66 15.37 -20.59
C ASP A 728 -22.92 16.28 -21.59
N MET A 729 -22.77 15.82 -22.84
CA MET A 729 -22.05 16.56 -23.88
C MET A 729 -22.81 17.79 -24.39
N SER A 730 -24.09 17.95 -24.03
CA SER A 730 -24.84 19.19 -24.23
C SER A 730 -24.22 20.38 -23.48
N GLU A 731 -23.57 20.16 -22.33
CA GLU A 731 -22.85 21.23 -21.61
C GLU A 731 -21.52 21.62 -22.30
N TYR A 732 -21.00 20.77 -23.17
CA TYR A 732 -19.69 20.90 -23.82
C TYR A 732 -19.81 21.23 -25.32
N MET A 733 -20.94 21.80 -25.74
CA MET A 733 -21.17 22.33 -27.10
C MET A 733 -20.27 23.51 -27.46
N GLU A 734 -19.85 24.30 -26.46
CA GLU A 734 -19.02 25.49 -26.67
C GLU A 734 -17.54 25.24 -26.39
N ARG A 735 -16.67 25.91 -27.14
CA ARG A 735 -15.21 25.80 -26.99
C ARG A 735 -14.72 26.17 -25.58
N HIS A 736 -15.40 27.09 -24.89
CA HIS A 736 -15.00 27.54 -23.56
C HIS A 736 -15.38 26.56 -22.45
N SER A 737 -16.44 25.75 -22.61
CA SER A 737 -16.78 24.72 -21.61
C SER A 737 -15.86 23.50 -21.70
N VAL A 738 -15.23 23.22 -22.85
CA VAL A 738 -14.17 22.19 -22.98
C VAL A 738 -13.04 22.40 -21.96
N SER A 739 -12.65 23.64 -21.70
CA SER A 739 -11.62 23.97 -20.69
C SER A 739 -11.99 23.49 -19.28
N LYS A 740 -13.28 23.31 -18.95
CA LYS A 740 -13.69 22.75 -17.65
C LYS A 740 -13.27 21.29 -17.48
N LEU A 741 -13.10 20.52 -18.57
CA LEU A 741 -12.70 19.11 -18.51
C LEU A 741 -11.21 18.94 -18.13
N ILE A 742 -10.34 19.84 -18.59
CA ILE A 742 -8.87 19.73 -18.48
C ILE A 742 -8.20 20.82 -17.61
N GLY A 743 -8.94 21.86 -17.24
CA GLY A 743 -8.44 23.03 -16.52
C GLY A 743 -8.27 24.23 -17.44
N ALA A 744 -8.37 25.44 -16.89
CA ALA A 744 -8.15 26.66 -17.67
C ALA A 744 -6.67 26.75 -18.11
N PRO A 745 -6.34 27.29 -19.30
CA PRO A 745 -4.96 27.42 -19.75
C PRO A 745 -4.17 28.51 -18.99
N PRO A 746 -2.82 28.52 -19.06
CA PRO A 746 -1.98 29.48 -18.36
C PRO A 746 -2.40 30.95 -18.60
N GLY A 747 -2.65 31.68 -17.52
CA GLY A 747 -3.04 33.10 -17.54
C GLY A 747 -4.55 33.38 -17.49
N TYR A 748 -5.38 32.34 -17.37
CA TYR A 748 -6.83 32.47 -17.13
C TYR A 748 -7.20 32.17 -15.67
N VAL A 749 -8.33 32.71 -15.21
CA VAL A 749 -8.89 32.40 -13.87
C VAL A 749 -9.19 30.90 -13.78
N GLY A 750 -8.77 30.26 -12.69
CA GLY A 750 -8.85 28.80 -12.52
C GLY A 750 -7.71 28.01 -13.16
N TYR A 751 -6.59 28.63 -13.55
CA TYR A 751 -5.41 27.92 -14.10
C TYR A 751 -4.80 26.92 -13.12
N ASP A 752 -4.75 27.26 -11.82
CA ASP A 752 -4.17 26.39 -10.78
C ASP A 752 -5.15 25.27 -10.33
N GLU A 753 -6.38 25.26 -10.84
CA GLU A 753 -7.37 24.22 -10.62
C GLU A 753 -7.34 23.17 -11.75
N GLY A 754 -7.21 21.90 -11.37
CA GLY A 754 -7.25 20.79 -12.33
C GLY A 754 -8.65 20.62 -12.93
N GLY A 755 -8.73 20.20 -14.19
CA GLY A 755 -10.00 19.99 -14.88
C GLY A 755 -10.86 18.89 -14.27
N LEU A 756 -12.18 18.97 -14.45
CA LEU A 756 -13.16 18.06 -13.86
C LEU A 756 -12.89 16.59 -14.23
N LEU A 757 -12.63 16.30 -15.51
CA LEU A 757 -12.33 14.95 -15.98
C LEU A 757 -11.01 14.44 -15.39
N THR A 758 -9.97 15.27 -15.43
CA THR A 758 -8.65 14.94 -14.89
C THR A 758 -8.67 14.72 -13.37
N GLU A 759 -9.41 15.52 -12.61
CA GLU A 759 -9.52 15.38 -11.16
C GLU A 759 -10.36 14.18 -10.72
N MET A 760 -11.49 13.90 -11.40
CA MET A 760 -12.32 12.75 -11.06
C MET A 760 -11.58 11.43 -11.34
N VAL A 761 -10.91 11.31 -12.49
CA VAL A 761 -10.13 10.11 -12.84
C VAL A 761 -8.86 9.98 -12.00
N ARG A 762 -8.24 11.09 -11.58
CA ARG A 762 -7.12 11.06 -10.62
C ARG A 762 -7.55 10.52 -9.26
N LYS A 763 -8.75 10.87 -8.78
CA LYS A 763 -9.30 10.41 -7.50
C LYS A 763 -9.83 8.97 -7.56
N ASN A 764 -10.43 8.60 -8.68
CA ASN A 764 -10.92 7.24 -8.93
C ASN A 764 -10.53 6.77 -10.35
N PRO A 765 -9.34 6.16 -10.52
CA PRO A 765 -8.92 5.63 -11.82
C PRO A 765 -9.65 4.34 -12.23
N HIS A 766 -10.40 3.70 -11.33
CA HIS A 766 -11.15 2.45 -11.56
C HIS A 766 -12.64 2.72 -11.75
N CYS A 767 -12.95 3.56 -12.73
CA CYS A 767 -14.29 4.01 -13.04
C CYS A 767 -14.73 3.68 -14.48
N LEU A 768 -16.05 3.69 -14.69
CA LEU A 768 -16.63 3.84 -16.01
C LEU A 768 -16.94 5.33 -16.23
N ILE A 769 -16.50 5.86 -17.36
CA ILE A 769 -16.76 7.24 -17.79
C ILE A 769 -17.77 7.19 -18.93
N LEU A 770 -18.93 7.82 -18.76
CA LEU A 770 -19.98 7.95 -19.77
C LEU A 770 -20.01 9.37 -20.33
N PHE A 771 -19.76 9.50 -21.63
CA PHE A 771 -20.00 10.72 -22.39
C PHE A 771 -21.36 10.59 -23.08
N ASP A 772 -22.39 11.23 -22.51
CA ASP A 772 -23.78 11.13 -22.97
C ASP A 772 -24.04 12.11 -24.13
N GLU A 773 -24.73 11.65 -25.18
CA GLU A 773 -25.09 12.39 -26.39
C GLU A 773 -23.88 13.04 -27.11
N VAL A 774 -22.85 12.23 -27.37
CA VAL A 774 -21.53 12.70 -27.79
C VAL A 774 -21.52 13.44 -29.14
N GLU A 775 -22.55 13.27 -29.98
CA GLU A 775 -22.77 14.07 -31.18
C GLU A 775 -22.95 15.57 -30.92
N LYS A 776 -23.34 15.98 -29.71
CA LYS A 776 -23.49 17.39 -29.35
C LYS A 776 -22.17 18.08 -28.97
N ALA A 777 -21.12 17.33 -28.66
CA ALA A 777 -19.86 17.87 -28.15
C ALA A 777 -19.16 18.80 -29.16
N HIS A 778 -18.50 19.85 -28.66
CA HIS A 778 -17.60 20.67 -29.47
C HIS A 778 -16.45 19.81 -30.05
N PRO A 779 -15.99 20.04 -31.30
CA PRO A 779 -14.94 19.23 -31.92
C PRO A 779 -13.63 19.08 -31.12
N ASP A 780 -13.28 20.07 -30.30
CA ASP A 780 -12.09 20.01 -29.44
C ASP A 780 -12.18 18.90 -28.36
N VAL A 781 -13.38 18.45 -27.97
CA VAL A 781 -13.56 17.32 -27.04
C VAL A 781 -13.03 16.02 -27.64
N PHE A 782 -13.26 15.78 -28.94
CA PHE A 782 -12.75 14.57 -29.62
C PHE A 782 -11.23 14.54 -29.69
N ASN A 783 -10.56 15.70 -29.74
CA ASN A 783 -9.10 15.77 -29.70
C ASN A 783 -8.54 15.29 -28.35
N LEU A 784 -9.21 15.66 -27.24
CA LEU A 784 -8.87 15.17 -25.91
C LEU A 784 -9.15 13.66 -25.77
N LEU A 785 -10.30 13.21 -26.28
CA LEU A 785 -10.68 11.80 -26.27
C LEU A 785 -9.73 10.95 -27.12
N LEU A 786 -9.26 11.43 -28.27
CA LEU A 786 -8.24 10.75 -29.08
C LEU A 786 -6.98 10.47 -28.26
N GLN A 787 -6.43 11.47 -27.56
CA GLN A 787 -5.26 11.28 -26.69
C GLN A 787 -5.52 10.20 -25.61
N VAL A 788 -6.69 10.23 -24.96
CA VAL A 788 -7.08 9.23 -23.95
C VAL A 788 -7.21 7.84 -24.57
N LEU A 789 -7.83 7.71 -25.75
CA LEU A 789 -8.06 6.44 -26.43
C LEU A 789 -6.78 5.85 -27.04
N GLU A 790 -5.74 6.65 -27.28
CA GLU A 790 -4.45 6.23 -27.83
C GLU A 790 -3.43 5.88 -26.74
N ASP A 791 -3.07 6.83 -25.88
CA ASP A 791 -1.98 6.69 -24.90
C ASP A 791 -2.44 6.29 -23.49
N GLY A 792 -3.76 6.32 -23.25
CA GLY A 792 -4.38 6.13 -21.93
C GLY A 792 -3.94 7.16 -20.90
N VAL A 793 -3.43 8.32 -21.34
CA VAL A 793 -2.92 9.38 -20.46
C VAL A 793 -3.34 10.73 -21.00
N LEU A 794 -4.05 11.51 -20.18
CA LEU A 794 -4.36 12.91 -20.46
C LEU A 794 -3.44 13.82 -19.63
N SER A 795 -3.07 14.98 -20.17
CA SER A 795 -2.39 16.02 -19.39
C SER A 795 -3.38 17.13 -19.05
N ASP A 796 -3.41 17.55 -17.78
CA ASP A 796 -4.18 18.73 -17.37
C ASP A 796 -3.45 20.04 -17.75
N SER A 797 -4.10 21.19 -17.56
CA SER A 797 -3.52 22.51 -17.81
C SER A 797 -2.24 22.79 -17.00
N THR A 798 -2.09 22.18 -15.83
CA THR A 798 -0.91 22.28 -14.95
C THR A 798 0.23 21.32 -15.36
N GLY A 799 0.02 20.53 -16.41
CA GLY A 799 0.95 19.53 -16.92
C GLY A 799 1.09 18.30 -16.02
N ARG A 800 0.14 18.02 -15.12
CA ARG A 800 0.03 16.71 -14.45
C ARG A 800 -0.53 15.70 -15.45
N LYS A 801 -0.04 14.46 -15.39
CA LYS A 801 -0.51 13.35 -16.22
C LYS A 801 -1.50 12.51 -15.42
N VAL A 802 -2.67 12.26 -15.98
CA VAL A 802 -3.73 11.44 -15.39
C VAL A 802 -3.90 10.17 -16.22
N ASN A 803 -3.96 9.02 -15.55
CA ASN A 803 -3.96 7.69 -16.16
C ASN A 803 -5.39 7.15 -16.32
N PHE A 804 -5.76 6.78 -17.55
CA PHE A 804 -7.07 6.25 -17.95
C PHE A 804 -7.04 4.75 -18.28
N ARG A 805 -5.89 4.07 -18.14
CA ARG A 805 -5.70 2.63 -18.45
C ARG A 805 -6.59 1.69 -17.65
N HIS A 806 -7.16 2.17 -16.56
CA HIS A 806 -8.03 1.40 -15.69
C HIS A 806 -9.51 1.79 -15.80
N CYS A 807 -9.82 2.76 -16.66
CA CYS A 807 -11.18 3.20 -16.93
C CYS A 807 -11.82 2.38 -18.07
N ILE A 808 -13.14 2.22 -18.01
CA ILE A 808 -13.95 1.91 -19.19
C ILE A 808 -14.56 3.22 -19.70
N ILE A 809 -14.51 3.45 -21.01
CA ILE A 809 -15.08 4.65 -21.62
C ILE A 809 -16.27 4.25 -22.48
N CYS A 810 -17.45 4.75 -22.12
CA CYS A 810 -18.67 4.63 -22.91
C CYS A 810 -19.05 5.99 -23.46
N MET A 811 -19.58 6.00 -24.68
CA MET A 811 -20.13 7.17 -25.34
C MET A 811 -21.53 6.80 -25.82
N THR A 812 -22.56 7.61 -25.56
CA THR A 812 -23.88 7.37 -26.16
C THR A 812 -24.06 8.24 -27.39
N SER A 813 -24.81 7.73 -28.36
CA SER A 813 -25.25 8.52 -29.50
C SER A 813 -26.65 8.14 -29.99
N ASN A 814 -27.39 9.13 -30.51
CA ASN A 814 -28.69 8.96 -31.15
C ASN A 814 -28.58 8.88 -32.70
N ILE A 815 -27.36 9.00 -33.26
CA ILE A 815 -27.10 8.81 -34.70
C ILE A 815 -27.49 7.37 -35.10
N GLY A 816 -28.07 7.21 -36.29
CA GLY A 816 -28.57 5.91 -36.76
C GLY A 816 -29.86 5.42 -36.09
N SER A 817 -30.49 6.22 -35.21
CA SER A 817 -31.78 5.88 -34.59
C SER A 817 -32.87 5.53 -35.61
N HIS A 818 -32.86 6.16 -36.79
CA HIS A 818 -33.79 5.86 -37.89
C HIS A 818 -33.53 4.49 -38.54
N LEU A 819 -32.28 4.01 -38.58
CA LEU A 819 -31.92 2.68 -39.08
C LEU A 819 -32.33 1.57 -38.11
N THR A 820 -32.40 1.88 -36.81
CA THR A 820 -32.87 0.96 -35.77
C THR A 820 -34.40 0.95 -35.63
N ALA A 821 -35.08 2.06 -35.93
CA ALA A 821 -36.53 2.20 -35.80
C ALA A 821 -37.35 1.83 -37.06
N GLY A 822 -36.71 1.56 -38.20
CA GLY A 822 -37.38 1.48 -39.51
C GLY A 822 -37.39 0.11 -40.19
N ASN A 823 -38.59 -0.43 -40.42
CA ASN A 823 -38.96 -1.47 -41.39
C ASN A 823 -38.26 -2.86 -41.33
N THR A 824 -38.85 -3.75 -40.52
CA THR A 824 -38.95 -5.20 -40.81
C THR A 824 -40.13 -5.54 -41.75
N GLY A 825 -40.79 -4.55 -42.34
CA GLY A 825 -42.01 -4.65 -43.13
C GLY A 825 -41.84 -4.61 -44.66
N LEU A 826 -40.86 -5.31 -45.24
CA LEU A 826 -40.86 -5.58 -46.70
C LEU A 826 -40.37 -7.00 -46.99
N GLY A 827 -41.28 -7.86 -47.45
CA GLY A 827 -41.06 -9.30 -47.47
C GLY A 827 -40.06 -9.80 -48.51
N PHE A 828 -39.09 -10.60 -48.04
CA PHE A 828 -38.47 -11.68 -48.80
C PHE A 828 -38.07 -12.81 -47.84
N SER A 829 -39.07 -13.57 -47.38
CA SER A 829 -38.87 -14.74 -46.52
C SER A 829 -38.25 -15.89 -47.31
N LEU A 830 -36.92 -15.90 -47.44
CA LEU A 830 -36.18 -17.12 -47.75
C LEU A 830 -36.23 -18.03 -46.51
N PRO A 831 -36.54 -19.33 -46.66
CA PRO A 831 -36.56 -20.26 -45.53
C PRO A 831 -35.13 -20.58 -45.10
N ALA A 832 -34.57 -19.76 -44.21
CA ALA A 832 -33.29 -20.00 -43.58
C ALA A 832 -33.47 -21.03 -42.45
N ALA A 833 -32.71 -22.13 -42.52
CA ALA A 833 -32.56 -23.03 -41.38
C ALA A 833 -31.70 -22.36 -40.29
N ASP A 834 -32.09 -22.54 -39.03
CA ASP A 834 -31.59 -21.87 -37.82
C ASP A 834 -31.90 -20.36 -37.73
N GLU A 835 -32.97 -20.02 -37.01
CA GLU A 835 -33.36 -18.64 -36.66
C GLU A 835 -32.20 -17.86 -36.03
N SER A 836 -31.39 -18.52 -35.19
CA SER A 836 -30.22 -17.93 -34.53
C SER A 836 -29.13 -17.42 -35.47
N LYS A 837 -28.96 -18.03 -36.65
CA LYS A 837 -28.00 -17.55 -37.66
C LYS A 837 -28.56 -16.36 -38.45
N ALA A 838 -29.87 -16.34 -38.69
CA ALA A 838 -30.53 -15.25 -39.38
C ALA A 838 -30.48 -13.95 -38.56
N GLU A 839 -30.66 -14.04 -37.23
CA GLU A 839 -30.50 -12.89 -36.32
C GLU A 839 -29.06 -12.37 -36.26
N GLU A 840 -28.06 -13.25 -36.20
CA GLU A 840 -26.65 -12.85 -36.17
C GLU A 840 -26.23 -12.14 -37.47
N GLU A 841 -26.70 -12.61 -38.63
CA GLU A 841 -26.47 -11.96 -39.92
C GLU A 841 -27.22 -10.61 -40.04
N ALA A 842 -28.42 -10.49 -39.44
CA ALA A 842 -29.17 -9.24 -39.38
C ALA A 842 -28.46 -8.18 -38.51
N ASP A 843 -27.94 -8.56 -37.34
CA ASP A 843 -27.16 -7.66 -36.48
C ASP A 843 -25.84 -7.22 -37.12
N ALA A 844 -25.15 -8.13 -37.83
CA ALA A 844 -23.94 -7.77 -38.58
C ALA A 844 -24.23 -6.69 -39.65
N LYS A 845 -25.35 -6.84 -40.38
CA LYS A 845 -25.82 -5.85 -41.37
C LYS A 845 -26.23 -4.52 -40.70
N LEU A 846 -26.91 -4.57 -39.56
CA LEU A 846 -27.30 -3.38 -38.79
C LEU A 846 -26.07 -2.60 -38.31
N ARG A 847 -25.10 -3.29 -37.70
CA ARG A 847 -23.83 -2.67 -37.25
C ARG A 847 -23.06 -2.03 -38.41
N SER A 848 -22.99 -2.68 -39.57
CA SER A 848 -22.32 -2.09 -40.75
C SER A 848 -22.97 -0.77 -41.17
N LYS A 849 -24.30 -0.73 -41.29
CA LYS A 849 -25.02 0.49 -41.68
C LYS A 849 -24.86 1.62 -40.65
N LEU A 850 -24.97 1.30 -39.37
CA LEU A 850 -24.74 2.25 -38.28
C LEU A 850 -23.30 2.80 -38.31
N PHE A 851 -22.30 1.95 -38.56
CA PHE A 851 -20.91 2.38 -38.66
C PHE A 851 -20.65 3.30 -39.86
N ASP A 852 -21.32 3.07 -40.99
CA ASP A 852 -21.25 3.97 -42.15
C ASP A 852 -21.95 5.31 -41.90
N GLU A 853 -23.04 5.34 -41.14
CA GLU A 853 -23.68 6.60 -40.73
C GLU A 853 -22.81 7.40 -39.74
N LEU A 854 -22.17 6.71 -38.77
CA LEU A 854 -21.22 7.33 -37.85
C LEU A 854 -20.02 7.97 -38.57
N LYS A 855 -19.51 7.38 -39.65
CA LYS A 855 -18.42 7.96 -40.48
C LYS A 855 -18.80 9.29 -41.15
N ASN A 856 -20.08 9.56 -41.35
CA ASN A 856 -20.54 10.82 -41.94
C ASN A 856 -20.48 11.97 -40.92
N PHE A 857 -20.50 11.65 -39.61
CA PHE A 857 -20.48 12.63 -38.53
C PHE A 857 -19.10 12.70 -37.84
N PHE A 858 -18.56 11.56 -37.44
CA PHE A 858 -17.27 11.45 -36.76
C PHE A 858 -16.14 11.14 -37.74
N ARG A 859 -14.95 11.68 -37.45
CA ARG A 859 -13.72 11.36 -38.21
C ARG A 859 -13.42 9.85 -38.11
N PRO A 860 -13.06 9.17 -39.21
CA PRO A 860 -12.67 7.75 -39.16
C PRO A 860 -11.53 7.47 -38.18
N GLU A 861 -10.62 8.43 -37.98
CA GLU A 861 -9.55 8.39 -36.97
C GLU A 861 -10.09 8.09 -35.57
N PHE A 862 -11.16 8.77 -35.14
CA PHE A 862 -11.79 8.60 -33.84
C PHE A 862 -12.51 7.24 -33.73
N LEU A 863 -13.32 6.89 -34.73
CA LEU A 863 -14.07 5.63 -34.74
C LEU A 863 -13.13 4.41 -34.70
N ASN A 864 -12.00 4.46 -35.41
CA ASN A 864 -10.99 3.40 -35.43
C ASN A 864 -10.21 3.26 -34.10
N ARG A 865 -10.38 4.18 -33.13
CA ARG A 865 -9.84 4.02 -31.77
C ARG A 865 -10.84 3.40 -30.78
N LEU A 866 -12.10 3.22 -31.14
CA LEU A 866 -13.06 2.47 -30.34
C LEU A 866 -12.82 0.96 -30.47
N ASP A 867 -13.18 0.18 -29.44
CA ASP A 867 -13.06 -1.29 -29.48
C ASP A 867 -14.24 -1.96 -30.17
N ASP A 868 -15.42 -1.33 -30.10
CA ASP A 868 -16.63 -1.79 -30.73
C ASP A 868 -17.70 -0.68 -30.80
N VAL A 869 -18.65 -0.84 -31.71
CA VAL A 869 -19.86 -0.01 -31.80
C VAL A 869 -21.06 -0.88 -31.49
N ILE A 870 -21.67 -0.62 -30.34
CA ILE A 870 -22.76 -1.41 -29.77
C ILE A 870 -24.09 -0.82 -30.25
N ALA A 871 -24.78 -1.58 -31.10
CA ALA A 871 -26.10 -1.25 -31.59
C ALA A 871 -27.19 -1.72 -30.60
N PHE A 872 -28.12 -0.82 -30.26
CA PHE A 872 -29.32 -1.10 -29.48
C PHE A 872 -30.54 -1.19 -30.41
N ARG A 873 -31.43 -2.14 -30.14
CA ARG A 873 -32.70 -2.29 -30.85
C ARG A 873 -33.81 -1.48 -30.14
N PRO A 874 -34.88 -1.06 -30.82
CA PRO A 874 -36.10 -0.58 -30.14
C PRO A 874 -36.63 -1.63 -29.16
N LEU A 875 -37.27 -1.20 -28.08
CA LEU A 875 -37.92 -2.10 -27.13
C LEU A 875 -39.27 -2.57 -27.70
N SER A 876 -39.59 -3.85 -27.59
CA SER A 876 -40.94 -4.35 -27.86
C SER A 876 -41.90 -3.99 -26.70
N ARG A 877 -43.21 -4.09 -26.95
CA ARG A 877 -44.23 -3.94 -25.90
C ARG A 877 -44.06 -4.97 -24.77
N ASP A 878 -43.59 -6.19 -25.08
CA ASP A 878 -43.25 -7.20 -24.08
C ASP A 878 -42.04 -6.82 -23.23
N ASN A 879 -41.00 -6.23 -23.83
CA ASN A 879 -39.86 -5.70 -23.07
C ASN A 879 -40.31 -4.60 -22.10
N VAL A 880 -41.22 -3.72 -22.54
CA VAL A 880 -41.77 -2.66 -21.68
C VAL A 880 -42.68 -3.20 -20.59
N ARG A 881 -43.41 -4.31 -20.83
CA ARG A 881 -44.13 -5.06 -19.78
C ARG A 881 -43.18 -5.59 -18.71
N THR A 882 -42.09 -6.25 -19.09
CA THR A 882 -41.08 -6.71 -18.11
C THR A 882 -40.40 -5.56 -17.36
N LEU A 883 -40.21 -4.40 -18.01
CA LEU A 883 -39.73 -3.19 -17.31
C LEU A 883 -40.78 -2.61 -16.34
N ALA A 884 -42.07 -2.70 -16.69
CA ALA A 884 -43.16 -2.30 -15.81
C ALA A 884 -43.23 -3.19 -14.56
N ASP A 885 -43.09 -4.52 -14.74
CA ASP A 885 -42.96 -5.47 -13.65
C ASP A 885 -41.81 -5.08 -12.69
N VAL A 886 -40.63 -4.72 -13.21
CA VAL A 886 -39.49 -4.29 -12.38
C VAL A 886 -39.81 -3.01 -11.60
N ALA A 887 -40.33 -1.97 -12.26
CA ALA A 887 -40.67 -0.71 -11.60
C ALA A 887 -41.76 -0.87 -10.52
N LEU A 888 -42.74 -1.74 -10.75
CA LEU A 888 -43.79 -2.08 -9.79
C LEU A 888 -43.24 -2.85 -8.58
N ASN A 889 -42.28 -3.75 -8.77
CA ASN A 889 -41.61 -4.42 -7.66
C ASN A 889 -40.83 -3.42 -6.79
N ASP A 890 -40.18 -2.40 -7.39
CA ASP A 890 -39.50 -1.34 -6.64
C ASP A 890 -40.48 -0.49 -5.83
N THR A 891 -41.63 -0.10 -6.41
CA THR A 891 -42.71 0.57 -5.65
C THR A 891 -43.24 -0.32 -4.53
N SER A 892 -43.52 -1.60 -4.80
CA SER A 892 -44.01 -2.55 -3.79
C SER A 892 -43.01 -2.75 -2.65
N ALA A 893 -41.71 -2.77 -2.91
CA ALA A 893 -40.68 -2.88 -1.89
C ALA A 893 -40.65 -1.66 -0.97
N ARG A 894 -40.74 -0.44 -1.54
CA ARG A 894 -40.85 0.81 -0.76
C ARG A 894 -42.10 0.83 0.12
N VAL A 895 -43.25 0.48 -0.45
CA VAL A 895 -44.55 0.46 0.26
C VAL A 895 -44.55 -0.57 1.39
N HIS A 896 -43.96 -1.75 1.17
CA HIS A 896 -43.79 -2.76 2.22
C HIS A 896 -42.84 -2.28 3.33
N GLU A 897 -41.72 -1.61 3.00
CA GLU A 897 -40.76 -1.09 4.00
C GLU A 897 -41.36 -0.01 4.90
N PHE A 898 -42.11 0.95 4.33
CA PHE A 898 -42.68 2.07 5.10
C PHE A 898 -44.05 1.79 5.72
N HIS A 899 -44.87 0.96 5.09
CA HIS A 899 -46.28 0.75 5.47
C HIS A 899 -46.64 -0.71 5.76
N GLY A 900 -45.74 -1.68 5.58
CA GLY A 900 -46.04 -3.11 5.79
C GLY A 900 -47.04 -3.72 4.80
N CYS A 901 -47.40 -3.00 3.74
CA CYS A 901 -48.43 -3.44 2.80
C CYS A 901 -47.84 -4.22 1.62
N GLU A 902 -48.49 -5.31 1.22
CA GLU A 902 -48.18 -6.04 -0.03
C GLU A 902 -48.94 -5.39 -1.20
N VAL A 903 -48.29 -5.19 -2.35
CA VAL A 903 -48.94 -4.62 -3.55
C VAL A 903 -49.12 -5.70 -4.61
N MET A 904 -50.34 -5.82 -5.12
CA MET A 904 -50.72 -6.73 -6.21
C MET A 904 -51.34 -5.91 -7.35
N VAL A 905 -51.07 -6.29 -8.60
CA VAL A 905 -51.54 -5.57 -9.80
C VAL A 905 -52.31 -6.54 -10.70
N THR A 906 -53.48 -6.15 -11.17
CA THR A 906 -54.26 -6.93 -12.14
C THR A 906 -53.66 -6.87 -13.55
N ARG A 907 -54.06 -7.81 -14.41
CA ARG A 907 -53.65 -7.80 -15.83
C ARG A 907 -54.11 -6.53 -16.55
N SER A 908 -55.35 -6.10 -16.31
CA SER A 908 -55.92 -4.84 -16.80
C SER A 908 -55.10 -3.61 -16.39
N ALA A 909 -54.71 -3.51 -15.12
CA ALA A 909 -53.87 -2.41 -14.63
C ALA A 909 -52.46 -2.45 -15.25
N MET A 910 -51.85 -3.63 -15.38
CA MET A 910 -50.57 -3.80 -16.08
C MET A 910 -50.65 -3.36 -17.56
N GLU A 911 -51.72 -3.73 -18.26
CA GLU A 911 -51.92 -3.39 -19.68
C GLU A 911 -52.14 -1.88 -19.88
N LEU A 912 -52.78 -1.18 -18.93
CA LEU A 912 -52.87 0.29 -18.88
C LEU A 912 -51.50 0.95 -18.63
N ILE A 913 -50.75 0.49 -17.63
CA ILE A 913 -49.40 1.01 -17.31
C ILE A 913 -48.45 0.86 -18.50
N VAL A 914 -48.50 -0.28 -19.20
CA VAL A 914 -47.69 -0.52 -20.41
C VAL A 914 -48.17 0.32 -21.59
N HIS A 915 -49.47 0.58 -21.72
CA HIS A 915 -50.01 1.45 -22.77
C HIS A 915 -49.55 2.91 -22.61
N GLU A 916 -49.60 3.47 -21.40
CA GLU A 916 -49.07 4.82 -21.14
C GLU A 916 -47.54 4.88 -21.07
N GLY A 917 -46.90 3.77 -20.67
CA GLY A 917 -45.46 3.67 -20.50
C GLY A 917 -44.67 3.41 -21.79
N TYR A 918 -45.35 3.09 -22.90
CA TYR A 918 -44.74 2.74 -24.18
C TYR A 918 -44.96 3.84 -25.23
N ASP A 919 -43.87 4.29 -25.85
CA ASP A 919 -43.88 5.17 -27.01
C ASP A 919 -43.04 4.55 -28.14
N GLU A 920 -43.57 4.48 -29.36
CA GLU A 920 -42.88 3.85 -30.50
C GLU A 920 -41.55 4.51 -30.87
N LYS A 921 -41.39 5.80 -30.56
CA LYS A 921 -40.22 6.63 -30.88
C LYS A 921 -39.26 6.80 -29.69
N TYR A 922 -39.79 6.82 -28.47
CA TYR A 922 -39.03 7.06 -27.23
C TYR A 922 -38.92 5.83 -26.31
N GLY A 923 -39.48 4.68 -26.69
CA GLY A 923 -39.42 3.42 -25.96
C GLY A 923 -40.10 3.49 -24.59
N ALA A 924 -39.46 2.91 -23.57
CA ALA A 924 -39.95 2.90 -22.19
C ALA A 924 -39.71 4.23 -21.43
N ARG A 925 -39.36 5.33 -22.11
CA ARG A 925 -39.09 6.62 -21.46
C ARG A 925 -40.28 7.18 -20.66
N PRO A 926 -41.55 7.04 -21.09
CA PRO A 926 -42.71 7.47 -20.30
C PRO A 926 -43.00 6.57 -19.08
N LEU A 927 -42.52 5.32 -19.07
CA LEU A 927 -42.95 4.28 -18.12
C LEU A 927 -42.87 4.69 -16.65
N ARG A 928 -41.78 5.33 -16.22
CA ARG A 928 -41.64 5.79 -14.82
C ARG A 928 -42.68 6.84 -14.44
N ARG A 929 -42.99 7.76 -15.36
CA ARG A 929 -44.05 8.76 -15.17
C ARG A 929 -45.43 8.09 -15.15
N ALA A 930 -45.67 7.09 -15.99
CA ALA A 930 -46.90 6.31 -15.95
C ALA A 930 -47.07 5.57 -14.61
N VAL A 931 -46.03 4.91 -14.11
CA VAL A 931 -46.04 4.26 -12.78
C VAL A 931 -46.27 5.29 -11.67
N ALA A 932 -45.56 6.43 -11.66
CA ALA A 932 -45.79 7.46 -10.65
C ALA A 932 -47.24 7.98 -10.66
N ARG A 933 -47.75 8.36 -11.84
CA ARG A 933 -49.09 8.93 -12.05
C ARG A 933 -50.24 7.94 -11.77
N LEU A 934 -50.07 6.68 -12.14
CA LEU A 934 -51.13 5.67 -12.05
C LEU A 934 -51.07 4.89 -10.73
N VAL A 935 -49.87 4.63 -10.20
CA VAL A 935 -49.64 3.68 -9.11
C VAL A 935 -49.23 4.39 -7.83
N ASP A 936 -48.17 5.21 -7.87
CA ASP A 936 -47.68 5.88 -6.66
C ASP A 936 -48.72 6.90 -6.15
N ASP A 937 -49.37 7.67 -7.04
CA ASP A 937 -50.46 8.60 -6.69
C ASP A 937 -51.68 7.85 -6.09
N ALA A 938 -52.12 6.74 -6.69
CA ALA A 938 -53.26 5.94 -6.21
C ALA A 938 -52.99 5.28 -4.85
N LEU A 939 -51.77 4.79 -4.63
CA LEU A 939 -51.32 4.27 -3.34
C LEU A 939 -51.20 5.37 -2.28
N ALA A 940 -50.70 6.55 -2.66
CA ALA A 940 -50.63 7.70 -1.76
C ALA A 940 -52.02 8.18 -1.32
N GLU A 941 -52.98 8.30 -2.23
CA GLU A 941 -54.38 8.59 -1.91
C GLU A 941 -54.98 7.54 -0.96
N ALA A 942 -54.74 6.24 -1.21
CA ALA A 942 -55.29 5.16 -0.39
C ALA A 942 -54.73 5.16 1.05
N VAL A 943 -53.43 5.47 1.21
CA VAL A 943 -52.79 5.61 2.53
C VAL A 943 -53.28 6.88 3.24
N LEU A 944 -53.35 8.02 2.55
CA LEU A 944 -53.80 9.30 3.12
C LEU A 944 -55.27 9.26 3.57
N ASN A 945 -56.13 8.58 2.80
CA ASN A 945 -57.54 8.38 3.11
C ASN A 945 -57.78 7.28 4.17
N GLN A 946 -56.73 6.66 4.71
CA GLN A 946 -56.78 5.56 5.70
C GLN A 946 -57.53 4.30 5.21
N SER A 947 -57.72 4.14 3.90
CA SER A 947 -58.35 2.97 3.31
C SER A 947 -57.38 1.78 3.24
N LEU A 948 -56.08 2.05 3.06
CA LEU A 948 -55.01 1.07 3.18
C LEU A 948 -54.30 1.22 4.54
N GLN A 949 -54.27 0.13 5.33
CA GLN A 949 -53.68 0.10 6.68
C GLN A 949 -52.51 -0.90 6.74
N HIS A 950 -51.76 -0.88 7.84
CA HIS A 950 -50.62 -1.77 8.06
C HIS A 950 -51.01 -3.26 7.92
N ASP A 951 -50.09 -4.07 7.38
CA ASP A 951 -50.27 -5.50 7.08
C ASP A 951 -51.44 -5.84 6.12
N MET A 952 -52.00 -4.85 5.40
CA MET A 952 -53.01 -5.10 4.35
C MET A 952 -52.39 -5.28 2.96
N ILE A 953 -53.19 -5.84 2.04
CA ILE A 953 -52.81 -6.04 0.65
C ILE A 953 -53.56 -5.03 -0.23
N ALA A 954 -52.82 -4.24 -0.98
CA ALA A 954 -53.31 -3.30 -1.98
C ALA A 954 -53.43 -4.00 -3.33
N VAL A 955 -54.64 -4.27 -3.81
CA VAL A 955 -54.88 -4.72 -5.19
C VAL A 955 -55.17 -3.50 -6.06
N LEU A 956 -54.29 -3.23 -7.02
CA LEU A 956 -54.46 -2.21 -8.05
C LEU A 956 -55.22 -2.80 -9.24
N ASP A 957 -56.38 -2.23 -9.56
CA ASP A 957 -57.15 -2.51 -10.78
C ASP A 957 -57.59 -1.21 -11.47
N VAL A 958 -58.04 -1.29 -12.72
CA VAL A 958 -58.57 -0.14 -13.48
C VAL A 958 -59.91 0.30 -12.90
N ASP A 959 -60.13 1.60 -12.76
CA ASP A 959 -61.39 2.15 -12.28
C ASP A 959 -62.54 1.80 -13.26
N PRO A 960 -63.64 1.16 -12.80
CA PRO A 960 -64.78 0.86 -13.66
C PRO A 960 -65.54 2.10 -14.16
N GLU A 961 -65.34 3.27 -13.54
CA GLU A 961 -65.92 4.56 -13.97
C GLU A 961 -64.94 5.40 -14.82
N ASP A 962 -63.63 5.18 -14.71
CA ASP A 962 -62.57 5.92 -15.42
C ASP A 962 -61.42 5.01 -15.91
N ALA A 963 -61.47 4.59 -17.17
CA ALA A 963 -60.49 3.67 -17.74
C ALA A 963 -59.03 4.21 -17.83
N GLU A 964 -58.80 5.49 -17.51
CA GLU A 964 -57.46 6.12 -17.46
C GLU A 964 -56.91 6.25 -16.01
N ARG A 965 -57.60 5.67 -15.02
CA ARG A 965 -57.24 5.68 -13.59
C ARG A 965 -57.12 4.25 -13.01
N LEU A 966 -56.26 4.10 -12.00
CA LEU A 966 -56.22 2.91 -11.14
C LEU A 966 -56.86 3.20 -9.78
N LEU A 967 -57.55 2.21 -9.22
CA LEU A 967 -58.04 2.18 -7.85
C LEU A 967 -57.30 1.14 -7.01
N VAL A 968 -57.15 1.45 -5.72
CA VAL A 968 -56.57 0.54 -4.72
C VAL A 968 -57.68 -0.11 -3.91
N HIS A 969 -57.77 -1.43 -4.00
CA HIS A 969 -58.70 -2.25 -3.23
C HIS A 969 -57.95 -2.91 -2.06
N PRO A 970 -58.22 -2.54 -0.80
CA PRO A 970 -57.55 -3.09 0.37
C PRO A 970 -58.15 -4.45 0.78
N PHE A 971 -57.29 -5.43 1.05
CA PHE A 971 -57.67 -6.76 1.53
C PHE A 971 -56.88 -7.18 2.79
N PRO A 972 -57.49 -7.94 3.72
CA PRO A 972 -56.81 -8.39 4.94
C PRO A 972 -55.89 -9.60 4.71
N THR A 973 -56.08 -10.38 3.64
CA THR A 973 -55.23 -11.52 3.29
C THR A 973 -55.16 -11.72 1.78
N ARG A 974 -54.10 -12.40 1.33
CA ARG A 974 -53.85 -12.69 -0.08
C ARG A 974 -54.90 -13.62 -0.69
N GLU A 975 -55.38 -14.55 0.12
CA GLU A 975 -56.46 -15.47 -0.24
C GLU A 975 -57.77 -14.73 -0.51
N ALA A 976 -58.07 -13.69 0.29
CA ALA A 976 -59.24 -12.83 0.06
C ALA A 976 -59.11 -12.00 -1.22
N ALA A 977 -57.93 -11.44 -1.49
CA ALA A 977 -57.64 -10.70 -2.73
C ALA A 977 -57.80 -11.60 -3.98
N VAL A 978 -57.20 -12.79 -3.98
CA VAL A 978 -57.24 -13.75 -5.09
C VAL A 978 -58.64 -14.35 -5.29
N ALA A 979 -59.46 -14.45 -4.24
CA ALA A 979 -60.85 -14.87 -4.36
C ALA A 979 -61.80 -13.77 -4.88
N ALA A 980 -61.43 -12.49 -4.74
CA ALA A 980 -62.27 -11.35 -5.09
C ALA A 980 -62.00 -10.79 -6.50
N PHE A 981 -60.75 -10.89 -7.00
CA PHE A 981 -60.34 -10.35 -8.30
C PHE A 981 -59.90 -11.45 -9.28
N ASP A 982 -60.35 -11.34 -10.53
CA ASP A 982 -59.84 -12.16 -11.63
C ASP A 982 -58.59 -11.51 -12.26
N PHE A 983 -57.44 -11.91 -11.74
CA PHE A 983 -56.13 -11.45 -12.22
C PHE A 983 -55.79 -11.87 -13.67
N SER A 984 -56.65 -12.68 -14.33
CA SER A 984 -56.48 -13.09 -15.74
C SER A 984 -57.29 -12.27 -16.74
N ARG A 985 -58.24 -11.45 -16.26
CA ARG A 985 -59.20 -10.70 -17.08
C ARG A 985 -58.50 -9.61 -17.93
N LYS A 986 -58.89 -9.51 -19.21
CA LYS A 986 -58.53 -8.40 -20.12
C LYS A 986 -59.32 -7.12 -19.77
N SER A 987 -58.84 -5.96 -20.23
CA SER A 987 -59.54 -4.69 -20.04
C SER A 987 -60.82 -4.61 -20.89
N PRO A 988 -61.91 -3.96 -20.43
CA PRO A 988 -63.07 -3.65 -21.29
C PRO A 988 -62.72 -2.83 -22.54
N ALA A 989 -61.56 -2.15 -22.55
CA ALA A 989 -61.05 -1.45 -23.72
C ALA A 989 -60.52 -2.40 -24.81
N ASP A 990 -60.13 -3.63 -24.47
CA ASP A 990 -59.61 -4.61 -25.43
C ASP A 990 -60.74 -5.22 -26.28
N ASP A 991 -61.93 -5.44 -25.72
CA ASP A 991 -63.11 -5.94 -26.44
C ASP A 991 -63.56 -5.00 -27.58
N ILE A 992 -63.10 -3.74 -27.56
CA ILE A 992 -63.34 -2.73 -28.61
C ILE A 992 -62.17 -2.67 -29.63
N ARG A 993 -60.95 -3.06 -29.22
CA ARG A 993 -59.70 -2.90 -30.01
C ARG A 993 -59.21 -4.19 -30.67
N ASP A 994 -59.53 -5.37 -30.12
CA ASP A 994 -59.29 -6.68 -30.75
C ASP A 994 -60.04 -6.84 -32.11
N ALA A 995 -60.90 -5.87 -32.47
CA ALA A 995 -61.55 -5.76 -33.78
C ALA A 995 -60.67 -5.15 -34.89
N GLU A 996 -59.55 -4.47 -34.56
CA GLU A 996 -58.68 -3.81 -35.56
C GLU A 996 -57.34 -4.54 -35.79
N ASP A 997 -56.74 -5.18 -34.77
CA ASP A 997 -55.39 -5.79 -34.82
C ASP A 997 -55.37 -7.32 -35.06
N ALA A 998 -56.39 -7.88 -35.71
CA ALA A 998 -56.60 -9.32 -35.86
C ALA A 998 -55.68 -10.04 -36.89
N GLU A 999 -54.38 -9.71 -36.97
CA GLU A 999 -53.44 -10.41 -37.88
C GLU A 999 -51.94 -10.47 -37.45
N SER A 1000 -51.61 -10.82 -36.20
CA SER A 1000 -50.31 -11.47 -35.89
C SER A 1000 -50.25 -12.27 -34.58
N SER A 1001 -49.27 -13.19 -34.51
CA SER A 1001 -48.80 -13.99 -33.36
C SER A 1001 -49.78 -14.93 -32.61
N SER A 1002 -49.79 -16.20 -33.03
CA SER A 1002 -50.30 -17.33 -32.25
C SER A 1002 -49.16 -18.22 -31.72
N GLN A 1003 -48.57 -17.86 -30.57
CA GLN A 1003 -47.68 -18.72 -29.79
C GLN A 1003 -47.94 -18.55 -28.28
N GLY A 1004 -47.74 -19.63 -27.51
CA GLY A 1004 -48.37 -19.81 -26.20
C GLY A 1004 -47.93 -18.83 -25.12
N MET A 1005 -48.87 -18.02 -24.63
CA MET A 1005 -48.69 -17.19 -23.43
C MET A 1005 -48.70 -18.04 -22.16
N ASN A 1006 -47.67 -17.90 -21.32
CA ASN A 1006 -47.68 -18.46 -19.97
C ASN A 1006 -48.56 -17.60 -19.05
N ASN A 1007 -49.62 -18.18 -18.50
CA ASN A 1007 -50.45 -17.53 -17.49
C ASN A 1007 -49.72 -17.47 -16.13
N SER A 1008 -48.94 -16.41 -15.90
CA SER A 1008 -48.37 -16.10 -14.58
C SER A 1008 -49.24 -15.07 -13.84
N ILE A 1009 -50.31 -15.55 -13.21
CA ILE A 1009 -50.78 -14.90 -11.98
C ILE A 1009 -49.72 -15.23 -10.92
N VAL A 1010 -49.15 -14.20 -10.28
CA VAL A 1010 -48.44 -14.15 -8.98
C VAL A 1010 -47.36 -13.08 -9.05
N PHE A 1011 -47.65 -11.92 -8.46
CA PHE A 1011 -46.62 -11.16 -7.74
C PHE A 1011 -46.89 -11.32 -6.25
N SER A 1012 -46.14 -12.25 -5.66
CA SER A 1012 -45.45 -12.02 -4.40
C SER A 1012 -44.33 -13.06 -4.42
N SER A 1013 -43.15 -12.52 -4.64
CA SER A 1013 -41.89 -13.23 -4.59
C SER A 1013 -40.87 -12.23 -4.11
N ILE A 1014 -41.14 -11.73 -2.90
CA ILE A 1014 -40.08 -11.30 -1.99
C ILE A 1014 -39.20 -12.55 -1.80
N LYS A 1015 -38.25 -12.75 -2.73
CA LYS A 1015 -37.06 -13.54 -2.50
C LYS A 1015 -36.19 -12.73 -1.54
N LEU A 1016 -36.63 -12.69 -0.29
CA LEU A 1016 -35.74 -12.49 0.84
C LEU A 1016 -34.61 -13.50 0.63
N LYS A 1017 -33.44 -13.00 0.22
CA LYS A 1017 -32.20 -13.74 0.39
C LYS A 1017 -31.93 -13.78 1.89
N THR A 1018 -32.62 -14.69 2.58
CA THR A 1018 -32.17 -15.15 3.88
C THR A 1018 -30.75 -15.65 3.69
N VAL A 1019 -29.82 -14.95 4.34
CA VAL A 1019 -28.47 -15.47 4.59
C VAL A 1019 -28.62 -16.54 5.66
N GLU A 1020 -29.12 -17.71 5.25
CA GLU A 1020 -29.03 -18.91 6.06
C GLU A 1020 -27.65 -19.54 5.83
N ALA A 1021 -26.90 -19.62 6.93
CA ALA A 1021 -25.56 -20.18 6.94
C ALA A 1021 -25.59 -21.70 6.81
N ALA A 1022 -24.65 -22.23 6.02
CA ALA A 1022 -24.17 -23.60 6.07
C ALA A 1022 -22.65 -23.58 5.74
#